data_AF-A0A833MUK0-F1
#
_entry.id   AF-A0A833MUK0-F1
#
_cell.length_a   1.000
_cell.length_b   1.000
_cell.length_c   1.000
_cell.angle_alpha   90.00
_cell.angle_beta   90.00
_cell.angle_gamma   90.00
#
_symmetry.space_group_name_H-M   'P 1'
#
loop_
_entity.id
_entity.type
_entity.pdbx_description
1 polymer ?
#
loop_
_entity_poly.entity_id
_entity_poly.type
_entity_poly.pdbx_seq_one_letter_code
_entity_poly.pdbx_strand_id
1 'polypeptide(L)'
;MLRAAVLSLLWLFLAAVSALLGAWALQQGFDTLKVFRQMELIPRAELAAALPGELNGAGYARVYRRTLNAPDTGTRSLYYRYTVERRERDAEGNTRWVTVRDQQQAVPFTLEDGTGEIRVQPGNLRADLAADHETIRGNRRYREYRIEPGDRVHVLGYARVATDGSLELGFTAPGSYQPTLSDRTETETRRRHAFHSLLLMLAGMSGLSLAAMLLCFALRVHQTALLLGVTASVLITLIVSLGLRTARQDAQDALAYQQRLDAVGEQLVGQLFQQHNLYWNGDWQALADEQPRQAALPEYDRYRVDRMRLYLHRASLRSQQLAERWPEAWFLPAELPEPRPLHPRERSELQRLEAQFQPTRLAHWQGLLLGLGGLLGAALLGGWGFRHVRLKRLIENLPFTPLQGVSYGLTEVQGTVRAPDGEQALAGPLTGRPCVSYEYRVQERRGSGKNQRWVTIEKRAQRMPFMLTDRDERLRVDPDGAEIISRHRDKRRQGRLRYFETRLEPGDWLYALGNARLSEADDALELAEGEADSPYLLSNYSEREVMLRKARLGFLLLVLGMSGGASLALGLAGGLGAFGALPWLLCAAVPLLYAVLVLAALMYNDLIFLRQRIRATWGNIEVALRKRFDLIPNLQAAVRGYMDHERGLQTQLVKLRGQLDQAHFSEAESEAVLSTEHAVKRHLMALVERYPELKADEGLRRLMRSLSRLEQEVAAMRAGYFNAQERYDTRRTQFPEVLIARLFRFGNLEAGRV
;
A
#
# COMPACT_ATOMS: atom_id res chain seq x y z
N MET A 1 -4.29 -31.68 1.11
CA MET A 1 -5.02 -30.91 0.07
C MET A 1 -6.19 -30.10 0.61
N LEU A 2 -7.06 -30.63 1.49
CA LEU A 2 -8.21 -29.90 2.05
C LEU A 2 -7.87 -28.52 2.67
N ARG A 3 -6.82 -28.43 3.52
CA ARG A 3 -6.42 -27.16 4.16
C ARG A 3 -6.01 -26.07 3.17
N ALA A 4 -5.38 -26.45 2.05
CA ALA A 4 -4.96 -25.50 1.03
C ALA A 4 -6.17 -24.95 0.24
N ALA A 5 -7.15 -25.81 -0.04
CA ALA A 5 -8.40 -25.42 -0.70
C ALA A 5 -9.26 -24.51 0.21
N VAL A 6 -9.35 -24.82 1.50
CA VAL A 6 -10.03 -23.98 2.49
C VAL A 6 -9.36 -22.61 2.59
N LEU A 7 -8.03 -22.55 2.58
CA LEU A 7 -7.30 -21.29 2.64
C LEU A 7 -7.52 -20.44 1.37
N SER A 8 -7.54 -21.05 0.17
CA SER A 8 -7.85 -20.31 -1.06
C SER A 8 -9.29 -19.80 -1.09
N LEU A 9 -10.25 -20.58 -0.61
CA LEU A 9 -11.65 -20.14 -0.48
C LEU A 9 -11.79 -18.98 0.50
N LEU A 10 -11.06 -19.01 1.62
CA LEU A 10 -11.00 -17.89 2.56
C LEU A 10 -10.44 -16.63 1.90
N TRP A 11 -9.37 -16.74 1.10
CA TRP A 11 -8.82 -15.58 0.38
C TRP A 11 -9.80 -15.02 -0.64
N LEU A 12 -10.53 -15.88 -1.39
CA LEU A 12 -11.57 -15.44 -2.32
C LEU A 12 -12.72 -14.72 -1.60
N PHE A 13 -13.17 -15.26 -0.47
CA PHE A 13 -14.20 -14.62 0.35
C PHE A 13 -13.75 -13.24 0.85
N LEU A 14 -12.54 -13.14 1.40
CA LEU A 14 -11.98 -11.86 1.86
C LEU A 14 -11.77 -10.88 0.71
N ALA A 15 -11.34 -11.35 -0.47
CA ALA A 15 -11.22 -10.54 -1.66
C ALA A 15 -12.58 -9.95 -2.08
N ALA A 16 -13.63 -10.78 -2.10
CA ALA A 16 -14.99 -10.34 -2.44
C ALA A 16 -15.53 -9.29 -1.44
N VAL A 17 -15.37 -9.53 -0.14
CA VAL A 17 -15.79 -8.57 0.90
C VAL A 17 -15.02 -7.25 0.77
N SER A 18 -13.70 -7.31 0.58
CA SER A 18 -12.85 -6.13 0.40
C SER A 18 -13.22 -5.36 -0.88
N ALA A 19 -13.56 -6.06 -1.96
CA ALA A 19 -13.99 -5.46 -3.21
C ALA A 19 -15.36 -4.76 -3.07
N LEU A 20 -16.33 -5.39 -2.40
CA LEU A 20 -17.65 -4.80 -2.18
C LEU A 20 -17.59 -3.55 -1.29
N LEU A 21 -16.88 -3.63 -0.16
CA LEU A 21 -16.69 -2.48 0.73
C LEU A 21 -15.89 -1.37 0.04
N GLY A 22 -14.86 -1.75 -0.72
CA GLY A 22 -14.04 -0.82 -1.50
C GLY A 22 -14.86 -0.09 -2.56
N ALA A 23 -15.65 -0.81 -3.35
CA ALA A 23 -16.54 -0.23 -4.35
C ALA A 23 -17.62 0.68 -3.74
N TRP A 24 -18.21 0.27 -2.62
CA TRP A 24 -19.19 1.08 -1.90
C TRP A 24 -18.57 2.40 -1.41
N ALA A 25 -17.41 2.35 -0.75
CA ALA A 25 -16.73 3.55 -0.26
C ALA A 25 -16.30 4.46 -1.42
N LEU A 26 -15.81 3.89 -2.52
CA LEU A 26 -15.45 4.64 -3.72
C LEU A 26 -16.64 5.38 -4.32
N GLN A 27 -17.80 4.72 -4.41
CA GLN A 27 -19.03 5.31 -4.92
C GLN A 27 -19.51 6.46 -4.02
N GLN A 28 -19.60 6.23 -2.71
CA GLN A 28 -19.98 7.28 -1.75
C GLN A 28 -19.02 8.48 -1.78
N GLY A 29 -17.72 8.21 -1.94
CA GLY A 29 -16.71 9.23 -2.12
C GLY A 29 -16.95 10.05 -3.39
N PHE A 30 -17.21 9.39 -4.52
CA PHE A 30 -17.51 10.05 -5.80
C PHE A 30 -18.81 10.88 -5.74
N ASP A 31 -19.86 10.35 -5.13
CA ASP A 31 -21.11 11.07 -4.93
C ASP A 31 -20.89 12.33 -4.10
N THR A 32 -20.08 12.24 -3.02
CA THR A 32 -19.71 13.40 -2.19
C THR A 32 -18.81 14.41 -2.95
N LEU A 33 -17.94 13.93 -3.85
CA LEU A 33 -17.10 14.80 -4.67
C LEU A 33 -17.96 15.64 -5.63
N LYS A 34 -18.93 14.99 -6.30
CA LYS A 34 -19.86 15.64 -7.22
C LYS A 34 -20.59 16.81 -6.56
N VAL A 35 -21.02 16.66 -5.31
CA VAL A 35 -21.72 17.69 -4.53
C VAL A 35 -20.96 19.00 -4.48
N PHE A 36 -19.70 18.98 -4.01
CA PHE A 36 -18.98 20.23 -3.83
C PHE A 36 -18.49 20.77 -5.19
N ARG A 37 -18.20 19.90 -6.16
CA ARG A 37 -17.86 20.32 -7.53
C ARG A 37 -19.02 21.09 -8.16
N GLN A 38 -20.25 20.61 -8.00
CA GLN A 38 -21.45 21.34 -8.42
C GLN A 38 -21.57 22.71 -7.74
N MET A 39 -21.24 22.82 -6.45
CA MET A 39 -21.18 24.12 -5.75
C MET A 39 -20.12 25.07 -6.33
N GLU A 40 -19.01 24.56 -6.89
CA GLU A 40 -18.01 25.40 -7.58
C GLU A 40 -18.46 25.84 -8.97
N LEU A 41 -19.21 24.97 -9.66
CA LEU A 41 -19.67 25.20 -11.03
C LEU A 41 -20.85 26.17 -11.09
N ILE A 42 -21.77 26.11 -10.11
CA ILE A 42 -22.92 27.02 -10.01
C ILE A 42 -22.43 28.32 -9.35
N PRO A 43 -22.25 29.42 -10.11
CA PRO A 43 -21.78 30.67 -9.55
C PRO A 43 -22.77 31.18 -8.49
N ARG A 44 -22.23 31.80 -7.44
CA ARG A 44 -23.07 32.47 -6.46
C ARG A 44 -23.82 33.64 -7.10
N ALA A 45 -25.14 33.62 -6.98
CA ALA A 45 -26.05 34.67 -7.41
C ALA A 45 -26.28 35.67 -6.28
N GLU A 46 -26.39 36.94 -6.65
CA GLU A 46 -27.08 37.94 -5.84
C GLU A 46 -28.59 37.68 -5.93
N LEU A 47 -29.35 37.86 -4.85
CA LEU A 47 -30.77 37.52 -4.83
C LEU A 47 -31.61 38.35 -5.82
N ALA A 48 -31.17 39.57 -6.15
CA ALA A 48 -31.75 40.36 -7.24
C ALA A 48 -31.66 39.67 -8.62
N ALA A 49 -30.61 38.86 -8.83
CA ALA A 49 -30.34 38.11 -10.04
C ALA A 49 -31.03 36.73 -10.08
N ALA A 50 -31.80 36.37 -9.05
CA ALA A 50 -32.37 35.04 -8.95
C ALA A 50 -33.26 34.73 -10.16
N LEU A 51 -32.95 33.64 -10.85
CA LEU A 51 -33.72 33.08 -11.95
C LEU A 51 -34.36 31.77 -11.51
N PRO A 52 -35.53 31.38 -12.06
CA PRO A 52 -36.03 30.02 -11.93
C PRO A 52 -34.97 28.99 -12.37
N GLY A 53 -34.74 27.96 -11.55
CA GLY A 53 -33.64 27.00 -11.76
C GLY A 53 -32.75 26.83 -10.54
N GLU A 54 -31.59 26.21 -10.72
CA GLU A 54 -30.61 26.07 -9.65
C GLU A 54 -30.07 27.42 -9.17
N LEU A 55 -30.20 27.71 -7.88
CA LEU A 55 -29.79 28.97 -7.27
C LEU A 55 -28.81 28.70 -6.12
N ASN A 56 -27.58 29.22 -6.27
CA ASN A 56 -26.59 29.30 -5.20
C ASN A 56 -26.61 30.71 -4.60
N GLY A 57 -27.18 30.87 -3.41
CA GLY A 57 -27.38 32.18 -2.77
C GLY A 57 -26.97 32.18 -1.31
N ALA A 58 -26.67 33.35 -0.76
CA ALA A 58 -26.47 33.48 0.68
C ALA A 58 -26.89 34.86 1.18
N GLY A 59 -27.58 34.89 2.32
CA GLY A 59 -28.14 36.10 2.90
C GLY A 59 -28.52 35.90 4.36
N TYR A 60 -29.21 36.87 4.95
CA TYR A 60 -29.72 36.85 6.30
C TYR A 60 -31.13 36.26 6.32
N ALA A 61 -31.38 35.32 7.23
CA ALA A 61 -32.68 34.68 7.39
C ALA A 61 -33.62 35.60 8.17
N ARG A 62 -34.76 35.95 7.58
CA ARG A 62 -35.79 36.83 8.14
C ARG A 62 -37.11 36.09 8.32
N VAL A 63 -37.92 36.54 9.27
CA VAL A 63 -39.23 35.95 9.53
C VAL A 63 -40.17 36.26 8.37
N TYR A 64 -40.76 35.23 7.75
CA TYR A 64 -41.79 35.42 6.73
C TYR A 64 -43.20 35.55 7.33
N ARG A 65 -43.61 34.58 8.18
CA ARG A 65 -44.94 34.60 8.85
C ARG A 65 -44.91 34.26 10.33
N ARG A 66 -44.15 33.23 10.72
CA ARG A 66 -44.08 32.74 12.11
C ARG A 66 -42.69 32.23 12.43
N THR A 67 -42.40 32.07 13.71
CA THR A 67 -41.20 31.37 14.21
C THR A 67 -41.61 30.08 14.92
N LEU A 68 -40.66 29.15 15.03
CA LEU A 68 -40.71 27.97 15.88
C LEU A 68 -39.97 28.27 17.19
N ASN A 69 -40.23 27.47 18.23
CA ASN A 69 -39.45 27.49 19.46
C ASN A 69 -38.65 26.19 19.56
N ALA A 70 -37.34 26.32 19.76
CA ALA A 70 -36.46 25.18 19.91
C ALA A 70 -36.84 24.35 21.16
N PRO A 71 -36.88 23.00 21.10
CA PRO A 71 -37.49 22.17 22.15
C PRO A 71 -36.86 22.22 23.55
N ASP A 72 -35.57 22.49 23.67
CA ASP A 72 -34.80 22.48 24.92
C ASP A 72 -34.54 23.91 25.43
N THR A 73 -34.11 24.82 24.54
CA THR A 73 -33.78 26.21 24.92
C THR A 73 -34.96 27.18 24.82
N GLY A 74 -36.00 26.84 24.05
CA GLY A 74 -37.09 27.76 23.74
C GLY A 74 -36.71 28.91 22.81
N THR A 75 -35.49 28.91 22.24
CA THR A 75 -35.03 29.97 21.33
C THR A 75 -35.91 30.05 20.08
N ARG A 76 -36.19 31.27 19.62
CA ARG A 76 -36.98 31.52 18.41
C ARG A 76 -36.16 31.15 17.18
N SER A 77 -36.67 30.22 16.38
CA SER A 77 -35.95 29.69 15.22
C SER A 77 -36.85 29.56 13.99
N LEU A 78 -36.27 29.66 12.81
CA LEU A 78 -36.91 29.42 11.51
C LEU A 78 -36.77 27.94 11.09
N TYR A 79 -35.71 27.30 11.55
CA TYR A 79 -35.46 25.87 11.44
C TYR A 79 -34.88 25.39 12.77
N TYR A 80 -35.27 24.20 13.22
CA TYR A 80 -34.50 23.48 14.22
C TYR A 80 -34.42 21.99 13.92
N ARG A 81 -33.32 21.37 14.31
CA ARG A 81 -33.19 19.94 14.51
C ARG A 81 -32.77 19.68 15.95
N TYR A 82 -33.46 18.76 16.60
CA TYR A 82 -33.27 18.42 17.99
C TYR A 82 -33.01 16.92 18.13
N THR A 83 -31.82 16.58 18.61
CA THR A 83 -31.42 15.20 18.84
C THR A 83 -31.23 14.94 20.33
N VAL A 84 -31.83 13.84 20.80
CA VAL A 84 -31.58 13.29 22.13
C VAL A 84 -30.85 11.98 21.96
N GLU A 85 -29.69 11.87 22.58
CA GLU A 85 -28.89 10.67 22.61
C GLU A 85 -28.85 10.12 24.03
N ARG A 86 -29.04 8.82 24.19
CA ARG A 86 -28.89 8.13 25.47
C ARG A 86 -27.57 7.38 25.47
N ARG A 87 -26.81 7.48 26.55
CA ARG A 87 -25.58 6.73 26.72
C ARG A 87 -25.92 5.30 27.11
N GLU A 88 -25.59 4.35 26.26
CA GLU A 88 -25.80 2.92 26.48
C GLU A 88 -24.47 2.24 26.69
N ARG A 89 -24.44 1.26 27.60
CA ARG A 89 -23.27 0.43 27.86
C ARG A 89 -23.48 -0.90 27.18
N ASP A 90 -22.61 -1.26 26.26
CA ASP A 90 -22.69 -2.56 25.59
C ASP A 90 -22.30 -3.70 26.54
N ALA A 91 -22.53 -4.95 26.09
CA ALA A 91 -22.11 -6.15 26.81
C ALA A 91 -20.59 -6.16 27.09
N GLU A 92 -19.83 -5.35 26.34
CA GLU A 92 -18.39 -5.09 26.38
C GLU A 92 -17.99 -3.83 27.19
N GLY A 93 -18.93 -3.16 27.85
CA GLY A 93 -18.65 -2.18 28.91
C GLY A 93 -18.23 -0.84 28.38
N ASN A 94 -18.13 -0.74 27.06
CA ASN A 94 -17.91 0.48 26.34
C ASN A 94 -19.23 1.24 26.33
N THR A 95 -19.14 2.53 26.62
CA THR A 95 -20.31 3.40 26.60
C THR A 95 -20.37 4.13 25.26
N ARG A 96 -21.48 3.99 24.55
CA ARG A 96 -21.76 4.70 23.30
C ARG A 96 -23.02 5.55 23.42
N TRP A 97 -23.06 6.68 22.72
CA TRP A 97 -24.27 7.48 22.58
C TRP A 97 -25.14 6.86 21.47
N VAL A 98 -26.41 6.63 21.77
CA VAL A 98 -27.40 6.11 20.81
C VAL A 98 -28.52 7.14 20.69
N THR A 99 -28.81 7.59 19.48
CA THR A 99 -29.90 8.54 19.22
C THR A 99 -31.24 7.87 19.54
N VAL A 100 -31.97 8.43 20.50
CA VAL A 100 -33.30 7.94 20.93
C VAL A 100 -34.42 8.84 20.43
N ARG A 101 -34.11 10.08 20.05
CA ARG A 101 -35.05 11.01 19.44
C ARG A 101 -34.27 11.88 18.45
N ASP A 102 -34.77 11.97 17.22
CA ASP A 102 -34.29 12.90 16.19
C ASP A 102 -35.54 13.52 15.57
N GLN A 103 -35.74 14.81 15.79
CA GLN A 103 -36.87 15.53 15.23
C GLN A 103 -36.37 16.82 14.59
N GLN A 104 -36.99 17.20 13.48
CA GLN A 104 -36.71 18.46 12.80
C GLN A 104 -38.02 19.15 12.46
N GLN A 105 -37.99 20.47 12.47
CA GLN A 105 -39.11 21.27 12.01
C GLN A 105 -38.59 22.55 11.38
N ALA A 106 -39.26 22.98 10.32
CA ALA A 106 -38.91 24.18 9.58
C ALA A 106 -40.18 24.96 9.25
N VAL A 107 -40.05 26.28 9.15
CA VAL A 107 -41.08 27.17 8.62
C VAL A 107 -40.52 27.93 7.43
N PRO A 108 -41.37 28.33 6.46
CA PRO A 108 -40.93 29.23 5.41
C PRO A 108 -40.36 30.53 5.99
N PHE A 109 -39.27 31.01 5.41
CA PHE A 109 -38.58 32.22 5.83
C PHE A 109 -38.09 33.01 4.62
N THR A 110 -37.76 34.27 4.81
CA THR A 110 -37.23 35.13 3.74
C THR A 110 -35.71 35.17 3.86
N LEU A 111 -34.99 35.03 2.76
CA LEU A 111 -33.55 35.23 2.70
C LEU A 111 -33.26 36.57 2.04
N GLU A 112 -32.40 37.40 2.64
CA GLU A 112 -32.13 38.78 2.21
C GLU A 112 -30.60 39.04 2.14
N ASP A 113 -30.08 39.55 1.02
CA ASP A 113 -28.63 39.77 0.83
C ASP A 113 -28.23 41.22 0.54
N GLY A 114 -29.17 42.16 0.71
CA GLY A 114 -29.01 43.58 0.41
C GLY A 114 -29.26 43.96 -1.05
N THR A 115 -29.31 42.97 -1.97
CA THR A 115 -29.69 43.19 -3.38
C THR A 115 -31.15 42.86 -3.63
N GLY A 116 -31.67 41.87 -2.90
CA GLY A 116 -33.07 41.45 -2.99
C GLY A 116 -33.41 40.45 -1.90
N GLU A 117 -34.60 39.88 -2.03
CA GLU A 117 -35.11 38.84 -1.14
C GLU A 117 -35.71 37.67 -1.91
N ILE A 118 -35.64 36.47 -1.33
CA ILE A 118 -36.30 35.27 -1.86
C ILE A 118 -36.96 34.48 -0.73
N ARG A 119 -38.15 33.93 -1.00
CA ARG A 119 -38.86 33.08 -0.05
C ARG A 119 -38.25 31.69 -0.05
N VAL A 120 -37.72 31.23 1.07
CA VAL A 120 -37.19 29.87 1.22
C VAL A 120 -38.27 28.94 1.77
N GLN A 121 -38.45 27.80 1.10
CA GLN A 121 -39.30 26.70 1.53
C GLN A 121 -38.46 25.47 1.88
N PRO A 122 -38.05 25.30 3.16
CA PRO A 122 -37.15 24.21 3.56
C PRO A 122 -37.72 22.80 3.33
N GLY A 123 -39.05 22.64 3.42
CA GLY A 123 -39.72 21.34 3.33
C GLY A 123 -39.17 20.35 4.36
N ASN A 124 -38.78 19.16 3.89
CA ASN A 124 -38.17 18.11 4.71
C ASN A 124 -36.64 18.07 4.62
N LEU A 125 -36.01 19.08 4.00
CA LEU A 125 -34.55 19.12 3.86
C LEU A 125 -33.90 19.13 5.23
N ARG A 126 -32.92 18.23 5.42
CA ARG A 126 -32.08 18.22 6.61
C ARG A 126 -30.95 19.21 6.43
N ALA A 127 -31.02 20.33 7.13
CA ALA A 127 -30.01 21.38 7.09
C ALA A 127 -28.66 20.90 7.67
N ASP A 128 -27.57 21.35 7.07
CA ASP A 128 -26.20 21.12 7.55
C ASP A 128 -25.76 22.24 8.49
N LEU A 129 -26.10 22.11 9.77
CA LEU A 129 -25.87 23.15 10.77
C LEU A 129 -24.80 22.73 11.79
N ALA A 130 -24.16 23.70 12.44
CA ALA A 130 -23.43 23.45 13.67
C ALA A 130 -24.40 23.27 14.84
N ALA A 131 -23.95 22.60 15.90
CA ALA A 131 -24.76 22.51 17.12
C ALA A 131 -24.64 23.84 17.87
N ASP A 132 -25.74 24.56 18.01
CA ASP A 132 -25.80 25.83 18.74
C ASP A 132 -25.86 25.62 20.24
N HIS A 133 -26.44 24.49 20.66
CA HIS A 133 -26.60 24.15 22.06
C HIS A 133 -26.37 22.66 22.29
N GLU A 134 -25.52 22.33 23.27
CA GLU A 134 -25.32 20.97 23.77
C GLU A 134 -25.44 20.97 25.31
N THR A 135 -26.39 20.21 25.83
CA THR A 135 -26.55 20.01 27.28
C THR A 135 -26.58 18.52 27.60
N ILE A 136 -25.89 18.12 28.67
CA ILE A 136 -25.92 16.74 29.19
C ILE A 136 -26.71 16.74 30.50
N ARG A 137 -27.80 15.97 30.57
CA ARG A 137 -28.58 15.77 31.80
C ARG A 137 -28.64 14.28 32.14
N GLY A 138 -27.92 13.89 33.19
CA GLY A 138 -27.79 12.49 33.59
C GLY A 138 -27.16 11.63 32.49
N ASN A 139 -27.89 10.63 32.01
CA ASN A 139 -27.42 9.69 30.98
C ASN A 139 -27.89 10.06 29.55
N ARG A 140 -28.35 11.30 29.36
CA ARG A 140 -28.82 11.81 28.06
C ARG A 140 -28.07 13.07 27.66
N ARG A 141 -27.76 13.16 26.36
CA ARG A 141 -27.18 14.31 25.69
C ARG A 141 -28.23 14.91 24.76
N TYR A 142 -28.45 16.21 24.88
CA TYR A 142 -29.40 16.99 24.12
C TYR A 142 -28.62 17.94 23.21
N ARG A 143 -28.96 17.97 21.93
CA ARG A 143 -28.34 18.87 20.96
C ARG A 143 -29.39 19.56 20.13
N GLU A 144 -29.24 20.87 19.97
CA GLU A 144 -30.03 21.70 19.09
C GLU A 144 -29.15 22.27 17.98
N TYR A 145 -29.72 22.26 16.78
CA TYR A 145 -29.17 22.83 15.55
C TYR A 145 -30.24 23.75 14.99
N ARG A 146 -29.96 25.05 14.82
CA ARG A 146 -30.99 26.06 14.62
C ARG A 146 -30.60 27.02 13.52
N ILE A 147 -31.61 27.62 12.90
CA ILE A 147 -31.46 28.86 12.13
C ILE A 147 -32.33 29.89 12.83
N GLU A 148 -31.71 30.90 13.39
CA GLU A 148 -32.37 32.00 14.09
C GLU A 148 -32.65 33.17 13.12
N PRO A 149 -33.70 33.98 13.37
CA PRO A 149 -33.89 35.21 12.62
C PRO A 149 -32.68 36.14 12.77
N GLY A 150 -32.05 36.52 11.66
CA GLY A 150 -30.82 37.30 11.63
C GLY A 150 -29.57 36.48 11.35
N ASP A 151 -29.65 35.14 11.34
CA ASP A 151 -28.52 34.31 10.98
C ASP A 151 -28.20 34.42 9.50
N ARG A 152 -26.90 34.38 9.19
CA ARG A 152 -26.44 34.31 7.80
C ARG A 152 -26.45 32.86 7.35
N VAL A 153 -27.14 32.58 6.26
CA VAL A 153 -27.38 31.23 5.76
C VAL A 153 -26.96 31.13 4.30
N HIS A 154 -26.30 30.04 3.96
CA HIS A 154 -26.01 29.62 2.60
C HIS A 154 -27.06 28.62 2.12
N VAL A 155 -27.57 28.84 0.91
CA VAL A 155 -28.58 28.01 0.27
C VAL A 155 -28.14 27.58 -1.13
N LEU A 156 -28.31 26.29 -1.42
CA LEU A 156 -28.28 25.75 -2.76
C LEU A 156 -29.59 25.02 -2.98
N GLY A 157 -30.46 25.58 -3.82
CA GLY A 157 -31.82 25.11 -4.02
C GLY A 157 -32.28 25.27 -5.46
N TYR A 158 -33.54 24.97 -5.71
CA TYR A 158 -34.20 25.21 -6.99
C TYR A 158 -35.24 26.31 -6.81
N ALA A 159 -35.00 27.45 -7.44
CA ALA A 159 -35.92 28.56 -7.48
C ALA A 159 -37.05 28.25 -8.47
N ARG A 160 -38.29 28.47 -8.06
CA ARG A 160 -39.48 28.34 -8.91
C ARG A 160 -40.38 29.55 -8.72
N VAL A 161 -41.18 29.85 -9.73
CA VAL A 161 -42.20 30.89 -9.65
C VAL A 161 -43.39 30.33 -8.86
N ALA A 162 -43.73 30.97 -7.74
CA ALA A 162 -44.89 30.65 -6.92
C ALA A 162 -46.19 31.12 -7.59
N THR A 163 -47.33 30.69 -7.05
CA THR A 163 -48.66 31.06 -7.59
C THR A 163 -48.96 32.56 -7.51
N ASP A 164 -48.29 33.27 -6.59
CA ASP A 164 -48.37 34.73 -6.44
C ASP A 164 -47.41 35.47 -7.37
N GLY A 165 -46.70 34.77 -8.26
CA GLY A 165 -45.70 35.34 -9.17
C GLY A 165 -44.33 35.60 -8.52
N SER A 166 -44.19 35.42 -7.21
CA SER A 166 -42.91 35.59 -6.52
C SER A 166 -41.99 34.39 -6.72
N LEU A 167 -40.67 34.59 -6.64
CA LEU A 167 -39.72 33.47 -6.65
C LEU A 167 -39.65 32.83 -5.26
N GLU A 168 -39.73 31.50 -5.23
CA GLU A 168 -39.52 30.70 -4.03
C GLU A 168 -38.46 29.63 -4.25
N LEU A 169 -37.59 29.47 -3.26
CA LEU A 169 -36.50 28.52 -3.25
C LEU A 169 -36.93 27.23 -2.54
N GLY A 170 -37.03 26.14 -3.29
CA GLY A 170 -37.31 24.81 -2.76
C GLY A 170 -36.09 23.89 -2.81
N PHE A 171 -36.20 22.73 -2.16
CA PHE A 171 -35.13 21.74 -2.05
C PHE A 171 -35.54 20.34 -2.53
N THR A 172 -36.71 20.20 -3.15
CA THR A 172 -37.28 18.93 -3.59
C THR A 172 -37.23 18.71 -5.10
N ALA A 173 -36.92 19.75 -5.88
CA ALA A 173 -36.88 19.64 -7.33
C ALA A 173 -35.64 18.84 -7.77
N PRO A 174 -35.78 17.95 -8.76
CA PRO A 174 -34.62 17.32 -9.38
C PRO A 174 -33.81 18.37 -10.15
N GLY A 175 -32.48 18.35 -10.02
CA GLY A 175 -31.57 19.23 -10.75
C GLY A 175 -30.13 18.72 -10.71
N SER A 176 -29.23 19.42 -11.38
CA SER A 176 -27.78 19.10 -11.38
C SER A 176 -27.08 19.68 -10.14
N TYR A 177 -27.71 19.56 -8.96
CA TYR A 177 -27.22 20.12 -7.71
C TYR A 177 -27.62 19.23 -6.52
N GLN A 178 -26.89 19.35 -5.40
CA GLN A 178 -27.34 18.77 -4.12
C GLN A 178 -27.99 19.86 -3.25
N PRO A 179 -29.28 19.71 -2.89
CA PRO A 179 -29.96 20.66 -2.03
C PRO A 179 -29.23 20.86 -0.70
N THR A 180 -28.88 22.11 -0.40
CA THR A 180 -28.08 22.46 0.77
C THR A 180 -28.68 23.68 1.46
N LEU A 181 -28.78 23.59 2.79
CA LEU A 181 -29.17 24.68 3.68
C LEU A 181 -28.19 24.65 4.85
N SER A 182 -27.34 25.66 4.99
CA SER A 182 -26.18 25.65 5.90
C SER A 182 -26.00 27.02 6.59
N ASP A 183 -25.66 27.01 7.88
CA ASP A 183 -25.22 28.18 8.66
C ASP A 183 -23.74 28.50 8.42
N ARG A 184 -23.02 27.62 7.71
CA ARG A 184 -21.61 27.78 7.37
C ARG A 184 -21.46 28.51 6.05
N THR A 185 -20.27 29.06 5.82
CA THR A 185 -19.93 29.60 4.51
C THR A 185 -19.90 28.49 3.45
N GLU A 186 -20.13 28.87 2.19
CA GLU A 186 -20.02 27.97 1.04
C GLU A 186 -18.65 27.29 1.00
N THR A 187 -17.57 28.04 1.25
CA THR A 187 -16.19 27.54 1.28
C THR A 187 -15.97 26.47 2.35
N GLU A 188 -16.56 26.64 3.54
CA GLU A 188 -16.47 25.67 4.64
C GLU A 188 -17.20 24.37 4.26
N THR A 189 -18.40 24.51 3.71
CA THR A 189 -19.24 23.39 3.28
C THR A 189 -18.52 22.59 2.19
N ARG A 190 -18.01 23.27 1.15
CA ARG A 190 -17.22 22.64 0.07
C ARG A 190 -16.00 21.91 0.61
N ARG A 191 -15.23 22.54 1.50
CA ARG A 191 -14.02 21.94 2.10
C ARG A 191 -14.33 20.67 2.90
N ARG A 192 -15.41 20.66 3.67
CA ARG A 192 -15.79 19.48 4.46
C ARG A 192 -16.17 18.30 3.56
N HIS A 193 -16.95 18.55 2.52
CA HIS A 193 -17.29 17.55 1.51
C HIS A 193 -16.04 17.05 0.78
N ALA A 194 -15.14 17.94 0.36
CA ALA A 194 -13.90 17.58 -0.31
C ALA A 194 -12.99 16.69 0.56
N PHE A 195 -12.83 17.01 1.84
CA PHE A 195 -12.07 16.16 2.76
C PHE A 195 -12.72 14.78 2.96
N HIS A 196 -14.04 14.75 3.17
CA HIS A 196 -14.77 13.50 3.35
C HIS A 196 -14.72 12.61 2.09
N SER A 197 -14.89 13.19 0.90
CA SER A 197 -14.79 12.47 -0.36
C SER A 197 -13.41 11.84 -0.54
N LEU A 198 -12.33 12.57 -0.23
CA LEU A 198 -10.97 12.03 -0.33
C LEU A 198 -10.74 10.85 0.60
N LEU A 199 -11.21 10.92 1.85
CA LEU A 199 -11.09 9.80 2.80
C LEU A 199 -11.83 8.55 2.31
N LEU A 200 -13.06 8.71 1.82
CA LEU A 200 -13.86 7.61 1.27
C LEU A 200 -13.22 7.01 0.01
N MET A 201 -12.72 7.85 -0.89
CA MET A 201 -12.03 7.40 -2.10
C MET A 201 -10.73 6.66 -1.76
N LEU A 202 -9.94 7.15 -0.81
CA LEU A 202 -8.73 6.47 -0.32
C LEU A 202 -9.03 5.12 0.32
N ALA A 203 -10.08 5.05 1.14
CA ALA A 203 -10.56 3.78 1.69
C ALA A 203 -11.01 2.82 0.59
N GLY A 204 -11.75 3.33 -0.40
CA GLY A 204 -12.25 2.56 -1.54
C GLY A 204 -11.12 1.98 -2.41
N MET A 205 -10.16 2.82 -2.80
CA MET A 205 -8.98 2.41 -3.57
C MET A 205 -8.11 1.41 -2.79
N SER A 206 -7.92 1.61 -1.49
CA SER A 206 -7.16 0.68 -0.65
C SER A 206 -7.88 -0.67 -0.51
N GLY A 207 -9.21 -0.66 -0.36
CA GLY A 207 -10.02 -1.88 -0.32
C GLY A 207 -9.97 -2.69 -1.61
N LEU A 208 -10.01 -2.02 -2.77
CA LEU A 208 -9.90 -2.68 -4.08
C LEU A 208 -8.48 -3.19 -4.37
N SER A 209 -7.45 -2.43 -3.98
CA SER A 209 -6.05 -2.87 -4.07
C SER A 209 -5.79 -4.08 -3.16
N LEU A 210 -6.34 -4.08 -1.94
CA LEU A 210 -6.31 -5.23 -1.04
C LEU A 210 -7.04 -6.45 -1.65
N ALA A 211 -8.20 -6.25 -2.28
CA ALA A 211 -8.93 -7.32 -2.96
C ALA A 211 -8.09 -7.95 -4.09
N ALA A 212 -7.40 -7.14 -4.90
CA ALA A 212 -6.50 -7.61 -5.94
C ALA A 212 -5.32 -8.43 -5.37
N MET A 213 -4.72 -7.98 -4.27
CA MET A 213 -3.68 -8.75 -3.57
C MET A 213 -4.20 -10.10 -3.06
N LEU A 214 -5.38 -10.11 -2.44
CA LEU A 214 -6.00 -11.34 -1.91
C LEU A 214 -6.36 -12.31 -3.04
N LEU A 215 -6.77 -11.80 -4.20
CA LEU A 215 -6.98 -12.61 -5.41
C LEU A 215 -5.67 -13.25 -5.89
N CYS A 216 -4.57 -12.49 -5.93
CA CYS A 216 -3.24 -13.04 -6.21
C CYS A 216 -2.88 -14.19 -5.25
N PHE A 217 -3.19 -14.06 -3.96
CA PHE A 217 -2.98 -15.15 -2.99
C PHE A 217 -3.87 -16.36 -3.24
N ALA A 218 -5.15 -16.16 -3.58
CA ALA A 218 -6.06 -17.24 -3.94
C ALA A 218 -5.55 -18.03 -5.17
N LEU A 219 -4.98 -17.30 -6.15
CA LEU A 219 -4.39 -17.86 -7.37
C LEU A 219 -2.95 -18.39 -7.20
N ARG A 220 -2.39 -18.34 -5.98
CA ARG A 220 -1.02 -18.77 -5.65
C ARG A 220 0.07 -18.02 -6.44
N VAL A 221 -0.24 -16.80 -6.88
CA VAL A 221 0.72 -15.85 -7.43
C VAL A 221 1.60 -15.35 -6.29
N HIS A 222 2.91 -15.58 -6.42
CA HIS A 222 3.89 -15.25 -5.39
C HIS A 222 5.09 -14.46 -5.92
N GLN A 223 5.19 -14.30 -7.25
CA GLN A 223 6.19 -13.42 -7.84
C GLN A 223 5.91 -11.97 -7.40
N THR A 224 6.92 -11.35 -6.79
CA THR A 224 6.86 -10.00 -6.21
C THR A 224 6.49 -8.95 -7.25
N ALA A 225 7.14 -9.01 -8.42
CA ALA A 225 6.88 -8.08 -9.52
C ALA A 225 5.45 -8.18 -10.06
N LEU A 226 4.95 -9.40 -10.28
CA LEU A 226 3.59 -9.62 -10.79
C LEU A 226 2.54 -9.13 -9.79
N LEU A 227 2.71 -9.44 -8.50
CA LEU A 227 1.76 -9.02 -7.46
C LEU A 227 1.68 -7.50 -7.33
N LEU A 228 2.84 -6.82 -7.26
CA LEU A 228 2.88 -5.35 -7.20
C LEU A 228 2.39 -4.71 -8.49
N GLY A 229 2.69 -5.30 -9.64
CA GLY A 229 2.20 -4.84 -10.94
C GLY A 229 0.68 -4.89 -11.02
N VAL A 230 0.06 -6.02 -10.65
CA VAL A 230 -1.41 -6.18 -10.67
C VAL A 230 -2.08 -5.17 -9.74
N THR A 231 -1.60 -5.01 -8.51
CA THR A 231 -2.21 -4.07 -7.56
C THR A 231 -1.99 -2.61 -7.99
N ALA A 232 -0.82 -2.27 -8.55
CA ALA A 232 -0.56 -0.96 -9.12
C ALA A 232 -1.47 -0.68 -10.32
N SER A 233 -1.64 -1.62 -11.25
CA SER A 233 -2.55 -1.49 -12.39
C SER A 233 -3.98 -1.22 -11.94
N VAL A 234 -4.49 -1.95 -10.94
CA VAL A 234 -5.82 -1.70 -10.37
C VAL A 234 -5.92 -0.27 -9.83
N LEU A 235 -4.95 0.21 -9.04
CA LEU A 235 -4.96 1.58 -8.53
C LEU A 235 -4.89 2.64 -9.65
N ILE A 236 -4.01 2.45 -10.64
CA ILE A 236 -3.86 3.35 -11.78
C ILE A 236 -5.18 3.44 -12.54
N THR A 237 -5.78 2.31 -12.89
CA THR A 237 -7.07 2.26 -13.60
C THR A 237 -8.16 2.96 -12.79
N LEU A 238 -8.21 2.75 -11.48
CA LEU A 238 -9.19 3.41 -10.60
C LEU A 238 -9.00 4.93 -10.60
N ILE A 239 -7.79 5.41 -10.34
CA ILE A 239 -7.47 6.85 -10.29
C ILE A 239 -7.74 7.53 -11.64
N VAL A 240 -7.31 6.91 -12.74
CA VAL A 240 -7.57 7.43 -14.09
C VAL A 240 -9.06 7.46 -14.39
N SER A 241 -9.78 6.40 -14.05
CA SER A 241 -11.23 6.33 -14.25
C SER A 241 -11.97 7.39 -13.44
N LEU A 242 -11.55 7.68 -12.21
CA LEU A 242 -12.11 8.74 -11.37
C LEU A 242 -11.86 10.11 -12.00
N GLY A 243 -10.62 10.39 -12.43
CA GLY A 243 -10.29 11.64 -13.11
C GLY A 243 -11.15 11.89 -14.34
N LEU A 244 -11.28 10.89 -15.23
CA LEU A 244 -12.11 11.00 -16.43
C LEU A 244 -13.61 11.10 -16.11
N ARG A 245 -14.10 10.38 -15.08
CA ARG A 245 -15.50 10.49 -14.63
C ARG A 245 -15.80 11.88 -14.08
N THR A 246 -14.89 12.45 -13.29
CA THR A 246 -15.02 13.82 -12.76
C THR A 246 -15.06 14.82 -13.91
N ALA A 247 -14.14 14.73 -14.88
CA ALA A 247 -14.14 15.61 -16.06
C ALA A 247 -15.44 15.55 -16.85
N ARG A 248 -15.91 14.34 -17.13
CA ARG A 248 -17.17 14.13 -17.86
C ARG A 248 -18.35 14.73 -17.10
N GLN A 249 -18.43 14.48 -15.79
CA GLN A 249 -19.53 14.98 -14.97
C GLN A 249 -19.53 16.51 -14.89
N ASP A 250 -18.37 17.11 -14.67
CA ASP A 250 -18.23 18.57 -14.56
C ASP A 250 -18.59 19.27 -15.90
N ALA A 251 -18.14 18.72 -17.02
CA ALA A 251 -18.48 19.22 -18.35
C ALA A 251 -19.98 19.14 -18.64
N GLN A 252 -20.60 17.98 -18.37
CA GLN A 252 -22.02 17.76 -18.60
C GLN A 252 -22.90 18.62 -17.69
N ASP A 253 -22.56 18.72 -16.39
CA ASP A 253 -23.32 19.53 -15.44
C ASP A 253 -23.22 21.03 -15.76
N ALA A 254 -22.04 21.53 -16.14
CA ALA A 254 -21.85 22.93 -16.51
C ALA A 254 -22.64 23.31 -17.76
N LEU A 255 -22.58 22.48 -18.82
CA LEU A 255 -23.32 22.73 -20.06
C LEU A 255 -24.84 22.67 -19.82
N ALA A 256 -25.33 21.66 -19.11
CA ALA A 256 -26.75 21.49 -18.84
C ALA A 256 -27.30 22.63 -17.97
N TYR A 257 -26.53 23.11 -17.00
CA TYR A 257 -26.86 24.26 -16.17
C TYR A 257 -26.93 25.56 -17.00
N GLN A 258 -25.93 25.82 -17.84
CA GLN A 258 -25.91 27.00 -18.72
C GLN A 258 -27.13 27.03 -19.65
N GLN A 259 -27.43 25.92 -20.34
CA GLN A 259 -28.56 25.84 -21.27
C GLN A 259 -29.91 26.11 -20.59
N ARG A 260 -30.09 25.63 -19.35
CA ARG A 260 -31.31 25.91 -18.56
C ARG A 260 -31.42 27.39 -18.22
N LEU A 261 -30.34 27.99 -17.74
CA LEU A 261 -30.33 29.40 -17.37
C LEU A 261 -30.56 30.32 -18.56
N ASP A 262 -29.96 30.03 -19.72
CA ASP A 262 -30.15 30.83 -20.93
C ASP A 262 -31.62 30.86 -21.36
N ALA A 263 -32.28 29.69 -21.38
CA ALA A 263 -33.69 29.59 -21.74
C ALA A 263 -34.61 30.37 -20.78
N VAL A 264 -34.33 30.32 -19.48
CA VAL A 264 -35.14 31.01 -18.46
C VAL A 264 -34.84 32.51 -18.42
N GLY A 265 -33.58 32.90 -18.56
CA GLY A 265 -33.13 34.28 -18.48
C GLY A 265 -33.77 35.16 -19.56
N GLU A 266 -33.81 34.67 -20.80
CA GLU A 266 -34.45 35.37 -21.92
C GLU A 266 -35.96 35.52 -21.71
N GLN A 267 -36.63 34.48 -21.22
CA GLN A 267 -38.07 34.55 -20.91
C GLN A 267 -38.38 35.55 -19.81
N LEU A 268 -37.59 35.56 -18.73
CA LEU A 268 -37.85 36.44 -17.58
C LEU A 268 -37.58 37.91 -17.91
N VAL A 269 -36.48 38.22 -18.61
CA VAL A 269 -36.21 39.59 -19.03
C VAL A 269 -37.30 40.06 -20.01
N GLY A 270 -37.74 39.23 -20.95
CA GLY A 270 -38.87 39.54 -21.82
C GLY A 270 -40.16 39.86 -21.06
N GLN A 271 -40.48 39.07 -20.03
CA GLN A 271 -41.65 39.30 -19.16
C GLN A 271 -41.53 40.62 -18.38
N LEU A 272 -40.34 40.95 -17.84
CA LEU A 272 -40.12 42.21 -17.13
C LEU A 272 -40.35 43.42 -18.04
N PHE A 273 -39.89 43.36 -19.29
CA PHE A 273 -40.15 44.43 -20.27
C PHE A 273 -41.64 44.53 -20.61
N GLN A 274 -42.31 43.40 -20.86
CA GLN A 274 -43.75 43.36 -21.15
C GLN A 274 -44.60 43.90 -20.01
N GLN A 275 -44.24 43.64 -18.74
CA GLN A 275 -44.93 44.18 -17.56
C GLN A 275 -44.98 45.71 -17.54
N HIS A 276 -43.98 46.36 -18.13
CA HIS A 276 -43.89 47.82 -18.26
C HIS A 276 -44.27 48.32 -19.65
N ASN A 277 -44.97 47.51 -20.46
CA ASN A 277 -45.36 47.81 -21.84
C ASN A 277 -44.17 48.13 -22.78
N LEU A 278 -42.99 47.56 -22.50
CA LEU A 278 -41.81 47.66 -23.34
C LEU A 278 -41.63 46.36 -24.14
N TYR A 279 -41.06 46.45 -25.34
CA TYR A 279 -40.71 45.30 -26.16
C TYR A 279 -39.20 45.08 -26.18
N TRP A 280 -38.77 43.85 -25.93
CA TRP A 280 -37.39 43.41 -26.09
C TRP A 280 -37.36 42.19 -27.01
N ASN A 281 -36.48 42.24 -28.02
CA ASN A 281 -36.35 41.24 -29.08
C ASN A 281 -35.36 40.11 -28.75
N GLY A 282 -34.86 40.03 -27.51
CA GLY A 282 -33.84 39.05 -27.10
C GLY A 282 -32.40 39.48 -27.39
N ASP A 283 -32.19 40.68 -27.94
CA ASP A 283 -30.84 41.19 -28.23
C ASP A 283 -30.15 41.68 -26.96
N TRP A 284 -29.23 40.87 -26.45
CA TRP A 284 -28.41 41.20 -25.28
C TRP A 284 -27.37 42.28 -25.57
N GLN A 285 -26.89 42.39 -26.81
CA GLN A 285 -25.91 43.41 -27.19
C GLN A 285 -26.56 44.78 -27.19
N ALA A 286 -27.73 44.91 -27.83
CA ALA A 286 -28.52 46.14 -27.77
C ALA A 286 -28.88 46.51 -26.32
N LEU A 287 -29.18 45.53 -25.47
CA LEU A 287 -29.46 45.76 -24.05
C LEU A 287 -28.23 46.26 -23.27
N ALA A 288 -27.01 45.85 -23.65
CA ALA A 288 -25.76 46.30 -23.03
C ALA A 288 -25.35 47.69 -23.50
N ASP A 289 -25.64 48.04 -24.76
CA ASP A 289 -25.24 49.30 -25.40
C ASP A 289 -26.31 50.41 -25.25
N GLU A 290 -27.61 50.09 -25.31
CA GLU A 290 -28.73 51.05 -25.26
C GLU A 290 -29.28 51.26 -23.83
N GLN A 291 -28.57 52.05 -23.02
CA GLN A 291 -29.10 52.59 -21.75
C GLN A 291 -30.51 53.24 -21.82
N PRO A 292 -30.95 53.95 -22.89
CA PRO A 292 -32.25 54.62 -22.86
C PRO A 292 -33.48 53.70 -22.83
N ARG A 293 -33.43 52.49 -23.39
CA ARG A 293 -34.56 51.52 -23.29
C ARG A 293 -34.66 50.90 -21.91
N GLN A 294 -33.53 50.61 -21.28
CA GLN A 294 -33.45 50.21 -19.87
C GLN A 294 -33.81 51.36 -18.92
N ALA A 295 -33.57 52.62 -19.31
CA ALA A 295 -33.89 53.79 -18.50
C ALA A 295 -35.40 53.98 -18.30
N ALA A 296 -36.23 53.41 -19.18
CA ALA A 296 -37.68 53.39 -19.05
C ALA A 296 -38.18 52.40 -17.99
N LEU A 297 -37.36 51.44 -17.56
CA LEU A 297 -37.68 50.55 -16.44
C LEU A 297 -37.49 51.28 -15.10
N PRO A 298 -38.30 50.93 -14.08
CA PRO A 298 -38.04 51.33 -12.69
C PRO A 298 -36.61 51.00 -12.27
N GLU A 299 -36.06 51.80 -11.35
CA GLU A 299 -34.66 51.67 -10.91
C GLU A 299 -34.32 50.25 -10.44
N TYR A 300 -35.21 49.62 -9.68
CA TYR A 300 -35.03 48.25 -9.19
C TYR A 300 -35.05 47.20 -10.32
N ASP A 301 -35.98 47.29 -11.27
CA ASP A 301 -36.06 46.33 -12.38
C ASP A 301 -34.88 46.48 -13.34
N ARG A 302 -34.41 47.71 -13.56
CA ARG A 302 -33.17 47.98 -14.29
C ARG A 302 -31.97 47.33 -13.61
N TYR A 303 -31.83 47.54 -12.29
CA TYR A 303 -30.79 46.90 -11.50
C TYR A 303 -30.88 45.37 -11.61
N ARG A 304 -32.07 44.78 -11.48
CA ARG A 304 -32.28 43.33 -11.62
C ARG A 304 -31.86 42.81 -12.99
N VAL A 305 -32.20 43.50 -14.08
CA VAL A 305 -31.80 43.09 -15.44
C VAL A 305 -30.27 43.07 -15.58
N ASP A 306 -29.57 44.09 -15.07
CA ASP A 306 -28.09 44.11 -15.06
C ASP A 306 -27.52 42.95 -14.22
N ARG A 307 -28.09 42.70 -13.04
CA ARG A 307 -27.69 41.59 -12.16
C ARG A 307 -27.90 40.22 -12.82
N MET A 308 -29.02 40.03 -13.52
CA MET A 308 -29.33 38.80 -14.26
C MET A 308 -28.36 38.60 -15.44
N ARG A 309 -28.07 39.66 -16.21
CA ARG A 309 -27.11 39.59 -17.32
C ARG A 309 -25.71 39.21 -16.83
N LEU A 310 -25.25 39.83 -15.73
CA LEU A 310 -23.99 39.48 -15.07
C LEU A 310 -23.98 38.02 -14.59
N TYR A 311 -25.09 37.53 -14.03
CA TYR A 311 -25.21 36.14 -13.58
C TYR A 311 -25.14 35.13 -14.74
N LEU A 312 -25.88 35.39 -15.83
CA LEU A 312 -25.84 34.58 -17.05
C LEU A 312 -24.44 34.58 -17.69
N HIS A 313 -23.79 35.74 -17.76
CA HIS A 313 -22.41 35.85 -18.24
C HIS A 313 -21.46 34.94 -17.45
N ARG A 314 -21.56 34.93 -16.12
CA ARG A 314 -20.73 34.08 -15.25
C ARG A 314 -21.00 32.59 -15.44
N ALA A 315 -22.24 32.20 -15.71
CA ALA A 315 -22.57 30.81 -16.03
C ALA A 315 -21.90 30.35 -17.34
N SER A 316 -21.97 31.16 -18.41
CA SER A 316 -21.26 30.88 -19.68
C SER A 316 -19.74 30.90 -19.53
N LEU A 317 -19.19 31.81 -18.73
CA LEU A 317 -17.75 31.89 -18.49
C LEU A 317 -17.21 30.60 -17.83
N ARG A 318 -17.98 29.94 -16.96
CA ARG A 318 -17.58 28.68 -16.31
C ARG A 318 -17.44 27.53 -17.31
N SER A 319 -18.38 27.38 -18.25
CA SER A 319 -18.30 26.32 -19.26
C SER A 319 -17.14 26.57 -20.24
N GLN A 320 -16.88 27.82 -20.62
CA GLN A 320 -15.71 28.18 -21.42
C GLN A 320 -14.38 27.87 -20.71
N GLN A 321 -14.26 28.23 -19.43
CA GLN A 321 -13.07 27.89 -18.63
C GLN A 321 -12.82 26.39 -18.52
N LEU A 322 -13.87 25.55 -18.60
CA LEU A 322 -13.73 24.09 -18.66
C LEU A 322 -13.30 23.60 -20.04
N ALA A 323 -13.75 24.24 -21.11
CA ALA A 323 -13.37 23.90 -22.49
C ALA A 323 -11.87 24.15 -22.77
N GLU A 324 -11.25 25.07 -22.04
CA GLU A 324 -9.80 25.31 -22.11
C GLU A 324 -8.97 24.30 -21.29
N ARG A 325 -9.61 23.46 -20.47
CA ARG A 325 -8.92 22.53 -19.56
C ARG A 325 -8.92 21.12 -20.09
N TRP A 326 -7.76 20.47 -20.02
CA TRP A 326 -7.65 19.04 -20.27
C TRP A 326 -7.82 18.24 -18.97
N PRO A 327 -8.59 17.14 -18.96
CA PRO A 327 -9.33 16.51 -20.07
C PRO A 327 -10.81 16.95 -20.21
N GLU A 328 -11.27 17.93 -19.45
CA GLU A 328 -12.68 18.40 -19.46
C GLU A 328 -13.16 18.81 -20.87
N ALA A 329 -12.28 19.43 -21.66
CA ALA A 329 -12.51 19.81 -23.06
C ALA A 329 -13.02 18.66 -23.95
N TRP A 330 -12.63 17.40 -23.67
CA TRP A 330 -13.06 16.25 -24.47
C TRP A 330 -14.57 15.95 -24.39
N PHE A 331 -15.23 16.46 -23.35
CA PHE A 331 -16.64 16.20 -23.08
C PHE A 331 -17.56 17.38 -23.38
N LEU A 332 -17.01 18.48 -23.90
CA LEU A 332 -17.75 19.67 -24.29
C LEU A 332 -17.86 19.74 -25.82
N PRO A 333 -18.93 20.33 -26.37
CA PRO A 333 -19.04 20.59 -27.80
C PRO A 333 -17.98 21.61 -28.25
N ALA A 334 -17.63 21.58 -29.54
CA ALA A 334 -16.65 22.49 -30.12
C ALA A 334 -17.10 23.96 -30.07
N GLU A 335 -18.40 24.19 -30.19
CA GLU A 335 -19.03 25.50 -30.06
C GLU A 335 -19.84 25.54 -28.77
N LEU A 336 -19.50 26.50 -27.90
CA LEU A 336 -20.21 26.78 -26.65
C LEU A 336 -20.92 28.13 -26.75
N PRO A 337 -22.05 28.32 -26.05
CA PRO A 337 -22.73 29.60 -26.06
C PRO A 337 -21.83 30.69 -25.47
N GLU A 338 -21.73 31.82 -26.19
CA GLU A 338 -20.87 32.93 -25.79
C GLU A 338 -21.38 33.62 -24.51
N PRO A 339 -20.48 34.20 -23.69
CA PRO A 339 -20.86 34.95 -22.52
C PRO A 339 -21.62 36.21 -22.94
N ARG A 340 -22.71 36.52 -22.22
CA ARG A 340 -23.55 37.67 -22.54
C ARG A 340 -22.72 38.97 -22.50
N PRO A 341 -22.91 39.89 -23.45
CA PRO A 341 -22.16 41.14 -23.47
C PRO A 341 -22.45 41.96 -22.20
N LEU A 342 -21.39 42.54 -21.63
CA LEU A 342 -21.48 43.31 -20.40
C LEU A 342 -21.17 44.79 -20.65
N HIS A 343 -21.98 45.65 -20.03
CA HIS A 343 -21.76 47.08 -19.94
C HIS A 343 -20.47 47.37 -19.12
N PRO A 344 -19.71 48.46 -19.38
CA PRO A 344 -18.46 48.74 -18.67
C PRO A 344 -18.54 48.72 -17.13
N ARG A 345 -19.66 49.17 -16.55
CA ARG A 345 -19.91 49.12 -15.08
C ARG A 345 -20.06 47.69 -14.54
N GLU A 346 -20.58 46.77 -15.34
CA GLU A 346 -20.71 45.36 -14.96
C GLU A 346 -19.38 44.62 -15.04
N ARG A 347 -18.47 45.03 -15.93
CA ARG A 347 -17.14 44.43 -16.06
C ARG A 347 -16.31 44.60 -14.78
N SER A 348 -16.39 45.76 -14.13
CA SER A 348 -15.76 45.97 -12.81
C SER A 348 -16.36 45.08 -11.72
N GLU A 349 -17.67 44.87 -11.74
CA GLU A 349 -18.33 43.97 -10.79
C GLU A 349 -18.01 42.49 -11.08
N LEU A 350 -17.93 42.09 -12.34
CA LEU A 350 -17.47 40.76 -12.73
C LEU A 350 -16.09 40.47 -12.15
N GLN A 351 -15.14 41.39 -12.34
CA GLN A 351 -13.78 41.27 -11.78
C GLN A 351 -13.82 41.13 -10.26
N ARG A 352 -14.63 41.93 -9.57
CA ARG A 352 -14.80 41.86 -8.12
C ARG A 352 -15.39 40.51 -7.66
N LEU A 353 -16.41 40.00 -8.35
CA LEU A 353 -17.07 38.74 -8.02
C LEU A 353 -16.18 37.53 -8.32
N GLU A 354 -15.43 37.53 -9.43
CA GLU A 354 -14.49 36.46 -9.75
C GLU A 354 -13.23 36.50 -8.88
N ALA A 355 -12.78 37.68 -8.42
CA ALA A 355 -11.71 37.79 -7.44
C ALA A 355 -12.10 37.25 -6.05
N GLN A 356 -13.40 37.26 -5.71
CA GLN A 356 -13.90 36.67 -4.47
C GLN A 356 -14.04 35.14 -4.55
N PHE A 357 -14.06 34.56 -5.76
CA PHE A 357 -14.15 33.12 -5.92
C PHE A 357 -12.85 32.46 -5.46
N GLN A 358 -12.97 31.62 -4.43
CA GLN A 358 -11.87 30.79 -3.95
C GLN A 358 -12.09 29.34 -4.39
N PRO A 359 -11.10 28.69 -5.02
CA PRO A 359 -11.18 27.26 -5.28
C PRO A 359 -11.19 26.50 -3.96
N THR A 360 -11.88 25.37 -3.91
CA THR A 360 -11.94 24.52 -2.72
C THR A 360 -10.53 24.07 -2.36
N ARG A 361 -10.07 24.40 -1.15
CA ARG A 361 -8.78 23.97 -0.61
C ARG A 361 -9.00 23.25 0.71
N LEU A 362 -8.24 22.18 0.93
CA LEU A 362 -8.21 21.53 2.24
C LEU A 362 -7.68 22.49 3.30
N ALA A 363 -8.11 22.31 4.55
CA ALA A 363 -7.48 23.00 5.66
C ALA A 363 -6.02 22.54 5.80
N HIS A 364 -5.14 23.41 6.26
CA HIS A 364 -3.71 23.09 6.41
C HIS A 364 -3.47 21.78 7.17
N TRP A 365 -4.19 21.55 8.28
CA TRP A 365 -4.08 20.31 9.05
C TRP A 365 -4.61 19.08 8.30
N GLN A 366 -5.65 19.23 7.47
CA GLN A 366 -6.20 18.15 6.65
C GLN A 366 -5.23 17.74 5.54
N GLY A 367 -4.66 18.73 4.85
CA GLY A 367 -3.61 18.52 3.86
C GLY A 367 -2.37 17.87 4.47
N LEU A 368 -1.93 18.32 5.65
CA LEU A 368 -0.82 17.69 6.38
C LEU A 368 -1.15 16.26 6.81
N LEU A 369 -2.36 15.99 7.30
CA LEU A 369 -2.76 14.64 7.72
C LEU A 369 -2.72 13.65 6.54
N LEU A 370 -3.27 14.01 5.38
CA LEU A 370 -3.28 13.15 4.20
C LEU A 370 -1.89 13.06 3.55
N GLY A 371 -1.18 14.20 3.46
CA GLY A 371 0.14 14.32 2.88
C GLY A 371 1.21 13.61 3.71
N LEU A 372 1.49 14.12 4.91
CA LEU A 372 2.54 13.59 5.80
C LEU A 372 2.18 12.18 6.32
N GLY A 373 0.90 11.93 6.61
CA GLY A 373 0.43 10.58 6.94
C GLY A 373 0.62 9.59 5.77
N GLY A 374 0.35 10.03 4.54
CA GLY A 374 0.60 9.26 3.33
C GLY A 374 2.09 8.97 3.10
N LEU A 375 2.95 9.98 3.29
CA LEU A 375 4.42 9.85 3.18
C LEU A 375 4.97 8.86 4.21
N LEU A 376 4.59 9.02 5.48
CA LEU A 376 5.00 8.11 6.55
C LEU A 376 4.49 6.69 6.29
N GLY A 377 3.25 6.55 5.83
CA GLY A 377 2.69 5.26 5.43
C GLY A 377 3.50 4.60 4.30
N ALA A 378 3.80 5.35 3.24
CA ALA A 378 4.58 4.86 2.10
C ALA A 378 6.01 4.43 2.52
N ALA A 379 6.68 5.26 3.32
CA ALA A 379 8.06 5.01 3.75
C ALA A 379 8.16 3.90 4.81
N LEU A 380 7.36 3.96 5.89
CA LEU A 380 7.42 3.02 6.99
C LEU A 380 6.86 1.64 6.59
N LEU A 381 5.65 1.60 6.03
CA LEU A 381 5.05 0.34 5.60
C LEU A 381 5.78 -0.23 4.40
N GLY A 382 6.23 0.63 3.47
CA GLY A 382 7.10 0.20 2.35
C GLY A 382 8.42 -0.40 2.84
N GLY A 383 9.12 0.29 3.75
CA GLY A 383 10.39 -0.18 4.30
C GLY A 383 10.25 -1.45 5.14
N TRP A 384 9.20 -1.57 5.95
CA TRP A 384 8.91 -2.81 6.67
C TRP A 384 8.49 -3.94 5.74
N GLY A 385 7.67 -3.63 4.73
CA GLY A 385 7.28 -4.57 3.69
C GLY A 385 8.49 -5.13 2.94
N PHE A 386 9.43 -4.24 2.58
CA PHE A 386 10.71 -4.58 1.97
C PHE A 386 11.52 -5.54 2.85
N ARG A 387 11.66 -5.25 4.15
CA ARG A 387 12.35 -6.13 5.11
C ARG A 387 11.73 -7.51 5.19
N HIS A 388 10.41 -7.62 5.19
CA HIS A 388 9.71 -8.90 5.22
C HIS A 388 9.82 -9.70 3.92
N VAL A 389 9.91 -9.03 2.77
CA VAL A 389 10.10 -9.68 1.46
C VAL A 389 11.56 -10.11 1.24
N ARG A 390 12.53 -9.52 1.95
CA ARG A 390 13.96 -9.84 1.82
C ARG A 390 14.26 -11.34 1.98
N LEU A 391 13.69 -12.00 2.99
CA LEU A 391 13.92 -13.45 3.21
C LEU A 391 13.41 -14.28 2.02
N LYS A 392 12.24 -13.93 1.46
CA LYS A 392 11.73 -14.58 0.26
C LYS A 392 12.68 -14.41 -0.92
N ARG A 393 13.18 -13.19 -1.15
CA ARG A 393 14.11 -12.91 -2.26
C ARG A 393 15.44 -13.65 -2.08
N LEU A 394 15.94 -13.72 -0.86
CA LEU A 394 17.11 -14.51 -0.52
C LEU A 394 16.93 -15.98 -0.91
N ILE A 395 15.81 -16.61 -0.50
CA ILE A 395 15.49 -18.00 -0.87
C ILE A 395 15.44 -18.17 -2.40
N GLU A 396 14.80 -17.24 -3.14
CA GLU A 396 14.75 -17.28 -4.62
C GLU A 396 16.12 -17.19 -5.30
N ASN A 397 17.14 -16.68 -4.60
CA ASN A 397 18.48 -16.51 -5.13
C ASN A 397 19.41 -17.64 -4.71
N LEU A 398 19.10 -18.34 -3.61
CA LEU A 398 19.86 -19.50 -3.14
C LEU A 398 19.60 -20.71 -4.06
N PRO A 399 20.65 -21.38 -4.57
CA PRO A 399 20.48 -22.69 -5.16
C PRO A 399 20.20 -23.72 -4.08
N PHE A 400 19.35 -24.69 -4.43
CA PHE A 400 19.25 -25.94 -3.68
C PHE A 400 20.59 -26.67 -3.74
N THR A 401 21.07 -27.15 -2.58
CA THR A 401 22.29 -27.93 -2.46
C THR A 401 21.92 -29.35 -2.00
N PRO A 402 22.24 -30.40 -2.79
CA PRO A 402 22.17 -31.78 -2.32
C PRO A 402 23.04 -31.98 -1.06
N LEU A 403 22.68 -32.88 -0.15
CA LEU A 403 23.44 -33.08 1.10
C LEU A 403 24.93 -33.37 0.86
N GLN A 404 25.25 -34.13 -0.18
CA GLN A 404 26.63 -34.44 -0.59
C GLN A 404 27.45 -33.20 -1.01
N GLY A 405 26.78 -32.17 -1.52
CA GLY A 405 27.41 -30.96 -2.07
C GLY A 405 27.48 -29.80 -1.09
N VAL A 406 27.13 -30.02 0.19
CA VAL A 406 27.12 -28.97 1.21
C VAL A 406 28.54 -28.50 1.50
N SER A 407 28.79 -27.22 1.24
CA SER A 407 30.04 -26.53 1.57
C SER A 407 29.81 -25.49 2.66
N TYR A 408 30.88 -25.00 3.29
CA TYR A 408 30.85 -23.93 4.29
C TYR A 408 29.99 -22.72 3.88
N GLY A 409 29.26 -22.16 4.85
CA GLY A 409 28.47 -20.95 4.70
C GLY A 409 26.98 -21.20 4.46
N LEU A 410 26.27 -20.14 4.06
CA LEU A 410 24.81 -20.15 3.94
C LEU A 410 24.34 -21.08 2.80
N THR A 411 23.61 -22.13 3.17
CA THR A 411 23.12 -23.16 2.26
C THR A 411 21.65 -23.48 2.48
N GLU A 412 21.02 -23.97 1.42
CA GLU A 412 19.66 -24.51 1.44
C GLU A 412 19.72 -26.02 1.19
N VAL A 413 19.16 -26.81 2.11
CA VAL A 413 19.17 -28.28 2.04
C VAL A 413 17.78 -28.83 2.36
N GLN A 414 17.51 -30.03 1.86
CA GLN A 414 16.26 -30.75 2.14
C GLN A 414 16.56 -32.23 2.40
N GLY A 415 15.74 -32.86 3.24
CA GLY A 415 15.88 -34.28 3.53
C GLY A 415 14.90 -34.76 4.60
N THR A 416 15.06 -36.00 5.04
CA THR A 416 14.21 -36.62 6.06
C THR A 416 14.88 -36.56 7.43
N VAL A 417 14.15 -36.08 8.44
CA VAL A 417 14.60 -36.01 9.83
C VAL A 417 14.76 -37.42 10.41
N ARG A 418 15.91 -37.69 11.00
CA ARG A 418 16.19 -38.89 11.81
C ARG A 418 16.80 -38.49 13.14
N ALA A 419 16.42 -39.21 14.19
CA ALA A 419 17.08 -39.06 15.50
C ALA A 419 18.56 -39.47 15.38
N PRO A 420 19.46 -38.92 16.23
CA PRO A 420 20.83 -39.38 16.31
C PRO A 420 20.94 -40.88 16.62
N ASP A 421 21.97 -41.53 16.09
CA ASP A 421 22.19 -42.95 16.32
C ASP A 421 22.46 -43.21 17.81
N GLY A 422 21.64 -44.06 18.45
CA GLY A 422 21.79 -44.41 19.87
C GLY A 422 21.10 -43.48 20.87
N GLU A 423 20.49 -42.37 20.44
CA GLU A 423 19.75 -41.45 21.32
C GLU A 423 18.23 -41.62 21.19
N GLN A 424 17.52 -41.50 22.31
CA GLN A 424 16.05 -41.50 22.31
C GLN A 424 15.51 -40.13 21.91
N ALA A 425 14.51 -40.12 21.02
CA ALA A 425 13.80 -38.88 20.67
C ALA A 425 13.12 -38.27 21.91
N LEU A 426 13.06 -36.94 21.96
CA LEU A 426 12.33 -36.21 23.00
C LEU A 426 10.83 -36.56 22.96
N ALA A 427 10.16 -36.53 24.11
CA ALA A 427 8.71 -36.69 24.17
C ALA A 427 8.02 -35.31 24.27
N GLY A 428 7.09 -35.04 23.36
CA GLY A 428 6.27 -33.83 23.40
C GLY A 428 5.51 -33.68 24.73
N PRO A 429 5.62 -32.56 25.47
CA PRO A 429 5.04 -32.46 26.82
C PRO A 429 3.51 -32.54 26.90
N LEU A 430 2.80 -32.21 25.82
CA LEU A 430 1.33 -32.26 25.72
C LEU A 430 0.84 -33.55 25.08
N THR A 431 1.51 -34.01 24.02
CA THR A 431 1.03 -35.13 23.20
C THR A 431 1.73 -36.46 23.49
N GLY A 432 2.91 -36.43 24.12
CA GLY A 432 3.77 -37.59 24.34
C GLY A 432 4.41 -38.13 23.06
N ARG A 433 4.26 -37.47 21.91
CA ARG A 433 4.82 -37.95 20.64
C ARG A 433 6.34 -37.76 20.57
N PRO A 434 7.07 -38.69 19.90
CA PRO A 434 8.49 -38.56 19.70
C PRO A 434 8.80 -37.35 18.80
N CYS A 435 9.79 -36.56 19.17
CA CYS A 435 10.19 -35.34 18.49
C CYS A 435 11.69 -35.06 18.65
N VAL A 436 12.28 -34.34 17.70
CA VAL A 436 13.67 -33.84 17.80
C VAL A 436 13.71 -32.40 18.33
N SER A 437 12.58 -31.72 18.34
CA SER A 437 12.43 -30.38 18.89
C SER A 437 10.98 -30.11 19.23
N TYR A 438 10.74 -29.45 20.37
CA TYR A 438 9.42 -28.94 20.71
C TYR A 438 9.48 -27.53 21.32
N GLU A 439 8.44 -26.75 21.09
CA GLU A 439 8.09 -25.54 21.83
C GLU A 439 6.72 -25.75 22.48
N TYR A 440 6.71 -25.69 23.81
CA TYR A 440 5.54 -25.87 24.66
C TYR A 440 5.24 -24.58 25.42
N ARG A 441 3.99 -24.15 25.41
CA ARG A 441 3.55 -22.99 26.21
C ARG A 441 2.19 -23.22 26.83
N VAL A 442 2.04 -22.75 28.06
CA VAL A 442 0.77 -22.74 28.80
C VAL A 442 0.33 -21.31 29.00
N GLN A 443 -0.92 -21.03 28.63
CA GLN A 443 -1.55 -19.73 28.83
C GLN A 443 -2.73 -19.86 29.78
N GLU A 444 -2.80 -18.96 30.74
CA GLU A 444 -3.91 -18.84 31.69
C GLU A 444 -4.79 -17.64 31.37
N ARG A 445 -6.11 -17.81 31.43
CA ARG A 445 -7.07 -16.73 31.31
C ARG A 445 -7.22 -15.98 32.63
N ARG A 446 -6.61 -14.79 32.72
CA ARG A 446 -6.67 -13.88 33.88
C ARG A 446 -7.58 -12.68 33.61
N GLY A 447 -8.09 -12.07 34.67
CA GLY A 447 -9.00 -10.92 34.61
C GLY A 447 -10.48 -11.29 34.71
N SER A 448 -11.34 -10.26 34.71
CA SER A 448 -12.81 -10.37 34.78
C SER A 448 -13.46 -9.49 33.71
N GLY A 449 -14.65 -9.90 33.24
CA GLY A 449 -15.39 -9.21 32.19
C GLY A 449 -14.56 -8.99 30.92
N LYS A 450 -14.41 -7.73 30.51
CA LYS A 450 -13.72 -7.31 29.27
C LYS A 450 -12.21 -7.26 29.39
N ASN A 451 -11.69 -7.24 30.61
CA ASN A 451 -10.25 -7.21 30.85
C ASN A 451 -9.67 -8.63 30.92
N GLN A 452 -10.37 -9.63 30.38
CA GLN A 452 -9.86 -10.99 30.29
C GLN A 452 -8.75 -11.07 29.25
N ARG A 453 -7.56 -11.52 29.66
CA ARG A 453 -6.43 -11.76 28.76
C ARG A 453 -5.78 -13.10 29.02
N TRP A 454 -5.22 -13.68 27.97
CA TRP A 454 -4.38 -14.87 28.08
C TRP A 454 -2.97 -14.43 28.45
N VAL A 455 -2.46 -14.95 29.57
CA VAL A 455 -1.10 -14.68 30.04
C VAL A 455 -0.33 -15.98 29.95
N THR A 456 0.84 -15.95 29.30
CA THR A 456 1.74 -17.11 29.28
C THR A 456 2.31 -17.29 30.69
N ILE A 457 1.98 -18.40 31.34
CA ILE A 457 2.48 -18.73 32.68
C ILE A 457 3.67 -19.69 32.62
N GLU A 458 3.84 -20.36 31.49
CA GLU A 458 4.89 -21.34 31.29
C GLU A 458 5.28 -21.37 29.82
N LYS A 459 6.59 -21.37 29.56
CA LYS A 459 7.18 -21.55 28.24
C LYS A 459 8.40 -22.45 28.40
N ARG A 460 8.38 -23.60 27.73
CA ARG A 460 9.49 -24.56 27.67
C ARG A 460 9.80 -24.84 26.20
N ALA A 461 11.07 -24.86 25.86
CA ALA A 461 11.52 -25.35 24.56
C ALA A 461 12.70 -26.28 24.80
N GLN A 462 12.70 -27.42 24.12
CA GLN A 462 13.83 -28.33 24.14
C GLN A 462 14.09 -28.77 22.71
N ARG A 463 15.35 -28.80 22.34
CA ARG A 463 15.82 -29.14 21.01
C ARG A 463 17.01 -30.09 21.18
N MET A 464 17.11 -31.08 20.32
CA MET A 464 18.27 -31.97 20.27
C MET A 464 18.82 -31.98 18.84
N PRO A 465 20.15 -32.07 18.66
CA PRO A 465 20.72 -32.31 17.35
C PRO A 465 20.08 -33.52 16.67
N PHE A 466 19.97 -33.50 15.35
CA PHE A 466 19.39 -34.60 14.59
C PHE A 466 20.07 -34.75 13.23
N MET A 467 19.82 -35.87 12.56
CA MET A 467 20.38 -36.15 11.24
C MET A 467 19.33 -35.85 10.16
N LEU A 468 19.72 -35.06 9.16
CA LEU A 468 18.98 -34.89 7.93
C LEU A 468 19.51 -35.89 6.90
N THR A 469 18.64 -36.69 6.31
CA THR A 469 19.04 -37.80 5.41
C THR A 469 18.41 -37.69 4.03
N ASP A 470 19.20 -37.91 2.99
CA ASP A 470 18.77 -37.97 1.59
C ASP A 470 19.68 -38.93 0.81
N ARG A 471 19.11 -39.92 0.11
CA ARG A 471 19.82 -40.90 -0.76
C ARG A 471 21.17 -41.37 -0.20
N ASP A 472 21.14 -41.89 1.03
CA ASP A 472 22.28 -42.43 1.83
C ASP A 472 23.25 -41.40 2.45
N GLU A 473 23.13 -40.12 2.12
CA GLU A 473 23.90 -39.05 2.74
C GLU A 473 23.24 -38.57 4.05
N ARG A 474 24.07 -38.12 5.00
CA ARG A 474 23.63 -37.62 6.30
C ARG A 474 24.31 -36.29 6.60
N LEU A 475 23.52 -35.30 7.00
CA LEU A 475 24.00 -34.01 7.50
C LEU A 475 23.47 -33.81 8.92
N ARG A 476 24.37 -33.54 9.87
CA ARG A 476 23.99 -33.18 11.23
C ARG A 476 23.35 -31.79 11.23
N VAL A 477 22.27 -31.61 11.97
CA VAL A 477 21.58 -30.33 12.14
C VAL A 477 21.51 -30.02 13.63
N ASP A 478 22.07 -28.88 14.02
CA ASP A 478 21.92 -28.32 15.35
C ASP A 478 20.73 -27.33 15.35
N PRO A 479 19.57 -27.69 15.92
CA PRO A 479 18.38 -26.84 15.87
C PRO A 479 18.42 -25.61 16.78
N ASP A 480 19.46 -25.40 17.58
CA ASP A 480 19.57 -24.22 18.44
C ASP A 480 19.70 -22.93 17.60
N GLY A 481 19.10 -21.84 18.07
CA GLY A 481 18.98 -20.59 17.30
C GLY A 481 17.97 -20.62 16.14
N ALA A 482 17.62 -21.80 15.61
CA ALA A 482 16.71 -21.90 14.46
C ALA A 482 15.31 -21.37 14.75
N GLU A 483 14.73 -20.68 13.76
CA GLU A 483 13.29 -20.50 13.69
C GLU A 483 12.62 -21.77 13.14
N ILE A 484 11.75 -22.40 13.94
CA ILE A 484 11.11 -23.66 13.58
C ILE A 484 9.67 -23.44 13.12
N ILE A 485 9.38 -23.78 11.87
CA ILE A 485 8.04 -23.72 11.28
C ILE A 485 7.51 -25.13 11.06
N SER A 486 6.76 -25.64 12.04
CA SER A 486 6.16 -26.97 11.95
C SER A 486 4.66 -27.01 11.64
N ARG A 487 4.24 -28.04 10.90
CA ARG A 487 2.87 -28.54 10.66
C ARG A 487 2.29 -29.24 11.89
N HIS A 488 3.13 -29.86 12.70
CA HIS A 488 2.74 -30.53 13.94
C HIS A 488 2.54 -29.48 15.03
N ARG A 489 1.29 -29.06 15.16
CA ARG A 489 0.84 -28.08 16.15
C ARG A 489 -0.42 -28.59 16.82
N ASP A 490 -0.32 -28.82 18.13
CA ASP A 490 -1.41 -29.28 18.95
C ASP A 490 -1.83 -28.20 19.94
N LYS A 491 -3.14 -28.12 20.17
CA LYS A 491 -3.73 -27.18 21.12
C LYS A 491 -4.76 -27.90 21.96
N ARG A 492 -4.61 -27.83 23.28
CA ARG A 492 -5.58 -28.37 24.24
C ARG A 492 -6.07 -27.24 25.14
N ARG A 493 -7.34 -27.27 25.53
CA ARG A 493 -7.91 -26.32 26.50
C ARG A 493 -8.48 -27.10 27.68
N GLN A 494 -8.16 -26.67 28.89
CA GLN A 494 -8.69 -27.25 30.12
C GLN A 494 -9.05 -26.12 31.08
N GLY A 495 -10.36 -25.87 31.24
CA GLY A 495 -10.86 -24.75 32.04
C GLY A 495 -10.30 -23.39 31.62
N ARG A 496 -9.54 -22.76 32.52
CA ARG A 496 -8.87 -21.45 32.32
C ARG A 496 -7.51 -21.56 31.64
N LEU A 497 -7.01 -22.76 31.38
CA LEU A 497 -5.72 -23.01 30.76
C LEU A 497 -5.85 -23.39 29.28
N ARG A 498 -4.89 -22.95 28.48
CA ARG A 498 -4.68 -23.38 27.09
C ARG A 498 -3.24 -23.78 26.91
N TYR A 499 -3.05 -24.98 26.40
CA TYR A 499 -1.77 -25.61 26.12
C TYR A 499 -1.52 -25.56 24.62
N PHE A 500 -0.29 -25.28 24.24
CA PHE A 500 0.16 -25.31 22.86
C PHE A 500 1.46 -26.11 22.80
N GLU A 501 1.55 -27.01 21.83
CA GLU A 501 2.77 -27.74 21.51
C GLU A 501 3.02 -27.60 20.01
N THR A 502 4.23 -27.19 19.64
CA THR A 502 4.72 -27.23 18.24
C THR A 502 5.97 -28.09 18.23
N ARG A 503 6.10 -29.04 17.30
CA ARG A 503 7.21 -30.01 17.32
C ARG A 503 7.72 -30.37 15.93
N LEU A 504 8.96 -30.83 15.82
CA LEU A 504 9.48 -31.54 14.65
C LEU A 504 9.59 -33.02 14.97
N GLU A 505 8.98 -33.88 14.15
CA GLU A 505 8.92 -35.33 14.38
C GLU A 505 9.98 -36.05 13.54
N PRO A 506 10.61 -37.14 14.03
CA PRO A 506 11.37 -38.04 13.18
C PRO A 506 10.51 -38.55 12.01
N GLY A 507 11.08 -38.62 10.81
CA GLY A 507 10.37 -38.95 9.58
C GLY A 507 9.77 -37.76 8.84
N ASP A 508 9.80 -36.54 9.41
CA ASP A 508 9.39 -35.34 8.69
C ASP A 508 10.32 -35.07 7.49
N TRP A 509 9.74 -34.72 6.34
CA TRP A 509 10.47 -34.05 5.28
C TRP A 509 10.74 -32.61 5.71
N LEU A 510 12.01 -32.22 5.77
CA LEU A 510 12.45 -30.94 6.29
C LEU A 510 13.13 -30.12 5.20
N TYR A 511 12.67 -28.87 5.07
CA TYR A 511 13.36 -27.77 4.42
C TYR A 511 14.20 -27.04 5.46
N ALA A 512 15.49 -26.91 5.22
CA ALA A 512 16.42 -26.23 6.10
C ALA A 512 17.24 -25.18 5.35
N LEU A 513 17.31 -23.98 5.92
CA LEU A 513 18.12 -22.86 5.45
C LEU A 513 18.98 -22.42 6.63
N GLY A 514 20.31 -22.50 6.51
CA GLY A 514 21.23 -22.18 7.61
C GLY A 514 22.68 -22.17 7.15
N ASN A 515 23.60 -21.96 8.09
CA ASN A 515 25.02 -21.98 7.78
C ASN A 515 25.59 -23.37 8.01
N ALA A 516 26.27 -23.91 7.00
CA ALA A 516 27.10 -25.09 7.15
C ALA A 516 28.44 -24.70 7.78
N ARG A 517 28.78 -25.32 8.91
CA ARG A 517 30.04 -25.13 9.64
C ARG A 517 30.58 -26.47 10.14
N LEU A 518 31.81 -26.50 10.62
CA LEU A 518 32.34 -27.66 11.33
C LEU A 518 31.74 -27.72 12.73
N SER A 519 31.31 -28.91 13.13
CA SER A 519 30.90 -29.19 14.50
C SER A 519 32.12 -29.18 15.41
N GLU A 520 31.97 -28.61 16.61
CA GLU A 520 33.04 -28.55 17.62
C GLU A 520 33.41 -29.93 18.19
N ALA A 521 32.53 -30.92 18.05
CA ALA A 521 32.68 -32.24 18.67
C ALA A 521 33.47 -33.24 17.82
N ASP A 522 33.29 -33.22 16.49
CA ASP A 522 33.70 -34.32 15.62
C ASP A 522 34.29 -33.85 14.26
N ASP A 523 34.53 -32.54 14.07
CA ASP A 523 34.99 -31.94 12.81
C ASP A 523 34.15 -32.38 11.58
N ALA A 524 32.89 -32.77 11.80
CA ALA A 524 31.94 -33.06 10.73
C ALA A 524 31.20 -31.78 10.33
N LEU A 525 30.77 -31.72 9.08
CA LEU A 525 29.90 -30.64 8.62
C LEU A 525 28.53 -30.76 9.31
N GLU A 526 28.09 -29.68 9.93
CA GLU A 526 26.76 -29.53 10.51
C GLU A 526 26.08 -28.26 10.01
N LEU A 527 24.76 -28.28 9.94
CA LEU A 527 23.94 -27.10 9.72
C LEU A 527 23.56 -26.49 11.06
N ALA A 528 23.88 -25.22 11.26
CA ALA A 528 23.70 -24.53 12.52
C ALA A 528 23.43 -23.03 12.32
N GLU A 529 23.27 -22.31 13.44
CA GLU A 529 23.16 -20.85 13.43
C GLU A 529 24.44 -20.21 12.87
N GLY A 530 24.26 -19.17 12.07
CA GLY A 530 25.34 -18.42 11.44
C GLY A 530 25.75 -17.16 12.19
N GLU A 531 26.50 -16.29 11.52
CA GLU A 531 26.79 -14.93 12.01
C GLU A 531 25.50 -14.10 12.14
N ALA A 532 25.57 -13.01 12.90
CA ALA A 532 24.46 -12.07 13.07
C ALA A 532 23.82 -11.67 11.73
N ASP A 533 22.49 -11.60 11.69
CA ASP A 533 21.65 -11.38 10.50
C ASP A 533 21.56 -12.52 9.46
N SER A 534 22.24 -13.67 9.67
CA SER A 534 22.06 -14.85 8.82
C SER A 534 20.73 -15.56 9.12
N PRO A 535 19.89 -15.87 8.12
CA PRO A 535 18.64 -16.57 8.37
C PRO A 535 18.93 -18.02 8.76
N TYR A 536 18.41 -18.45 9.91
CA TYR A 536 18.39 -19.86 10.31
C TYR A 536 16.97 -20.37 10.49
N LEU A 537 16.55 -21.27 9.62
CA LEU A 537 15.16 -21.70 9.48
C LEU A 537 15.05 -23.21 9.24
N LEU A 538 14.23 -23.89 10.04
CA LEU A 538 13.88 -25.29 9.88
C LEU A 538 12.37 -25.44 9.71
N SER A 539 11.91 -26.15 8.69
CA SER A 539 10.48 -26.24 8.37
C SER A 539 10.09 -27.55 7.74
N ASN A 540 9.04 -28.21 8.23
CA ASN A 540 8.43 -29.36 7.56
C ASN A 540 7.31 -28.97 6.56
N TYR A 541 7.25 -27.68 6.20
CA TYR A 541 6.57 -27.19 5.00
C TYR A 541 7.55 -27.12 3.83
N SER A 542 7.02 -27.19 2.61
CA SER A 542 7.83 -26.98 1.40
C SER A 542 8.42 -25.56 1.34
N GLU A 543 9.54 -25.40 0.64
CA GLU A 543 10.19 -24.11 0.33
C GLU A 543 9.17 -23.05 -0.09
N ARG A 544 8.33 -23.37 -1.08
CA ARG A 544 7.29 -22.46 -1.59
C ARG A 544 6.28 -22.04 -0.52
N GLU A 545 5.86 -22.95 0.36
CA GLU A 545 4.94 -22.64 1.45
C GLU A 545 5.58 -21.74 2.52
N VAL A 546 6.85 -21.98 2.84
CA VAL A 546 7.66 -21.16 3.74
C VAL A 546 7.78 -19.74 3.20
N MET A 547 8.23 -19.61 1.95
CA MET A 547 8.36 -18.32 1.28
C MET A 547 7.05 -17.53 1.29
N LEU A 548 5.94 -18.19 0.92
CA LEU A 548 4.62 -17.59 0.94
C LEU A 548 4.21 -17.12 2.34
N ARG A 549 4.44 -17.95 3.36
CA ARG A 549 4.07 -17.64 4.74
C ARG A 549 4.83 -16.42 5.26
N LYS A 550 6.12 -16.32 4.93
CA LYS A 550 7.00 -15.22 5.32
C LYS A 550 6.71 -13.93 4.57
N ALA A 551 6.38 -14.02 3.28
CA ALA A 551 6.19 -12.85 2.43
C ALA A 551 4.80 -12.20 2.54
N ARG A 552 3.75 -12.90 3.00
CA ARG A 552 2.37 -12.37 3.05
C ARG A 552 2.25 -11.02 3.77
N LEU A 553 2.86 -10.90 4.95
CA LEU A 553 2.87 -9.63 5.69
C LEU A 553 3.65 -8.56 4.91
N GLY A 554 4.77 -8.93 4.31
CA GLY A 554 5.56 -8.04 3.46
C GLY A 554 4.76 -7.49 2.28
N PHE A 555 4.03 -8.35 1.57
CA PHE A 555 3.15 -7.95 0.47
C PHE A 555 2.02 -7.02 0.94
N LEU A 556 1.36 -7.36 2.04
CA LEU A 556 0.31 -6.50 2.61
C LEU A 556 0.88 -5.10 2.93
N LEU A 557 2.03 -5.03 3.57
CA LEU A 557 2.69 -3.77 3.93
C LEU A 557 3.14 -2.97 2.70
N LEU A 558 3.66 -3.62 1.66
CA LEU A 558 4.01 -2.96 0.40
C LEU A 558 2.76 -2.40 -0.32
N VAL A 559 1.65 -3.14 -0.33
CA VAL A 559 0.38 -2.68 -0.92
C VAL A 559 -0.20 -1.50 -0.14
N LEU A 560 -0.16 -1.55 1.20
CA LEU A 560 -0.58 -0.43 2.04
C LEU A 560 0.35 0.78 1.88
N GLY A 561 1.66 0.56 1.72
CA GLY A 561 2.63 1.61 1.42
C GLY A 561 2.34 2.29 0.08
N MET A 562 1.97 1.52 -0.95
CA MET A 562 1.54 2.06 -2.24
C MET A 562 0.28 2.93 -2.11
N SER A 563 -0.73 2.46 -1.35
CA SER A 563 -1.90 3.28 -1.02
C SER A 563 -1.54 4.56 -0.23
N GLY A 564 -0.55 4.48 0.67
CA GLY A 564 0.01 5.65 1.35
C GLY A 564 0.61 6.67 0.37
N GLY A 565 1.30 6.20 -0.67
CA GLY A 565 1.80 7.07 -1.75
C GLY A 565 0.66 7.79 -2.50
N ALA A 566 -0.43 7.09 -2.81
CA ALA A 566 -1.61 7.71 -3.40
C ALA A 566 -2.27 8.74 -2.47
N SER A 567 -2.32 8.47 -1.16
CA SER A 567 -2.77 9.42 -0.13
C SER A 567 -1.91 10.69 -0.09
N LEU A 568 -0.59 10.54 -0.18
CA LEU A 568 0.32 11.68 -0.26
C LEU A 568 0.00 12.57 -1.47
N ALA A 569 -0.13 11.96 -2.65
CA ALA A 569 -0.41 12.69 -3.89
C ALA A 569 -1.73 13.46 -3.82
N LEU A 570 -2.79 12.80 -3.34
CA LEU A 570 -4.12 13.41 -3.19
C LEU A 570 -4.18 14.46 -2.08
N GLY A 571 -3.45 14.25 -0.97
CA GLY A 571 -3.32 15.24 0.09
C GLY A 571 -2.64 16.52 -0.39
N LEU A 572 -1.59 16.40 -1.19
CA LEU A 572 -0.91 17.54 -1.82
C LEU A 572 -1.82 18.24 -2.83
N ALA A 573 -2.47 17.48 -3.72
CA ALA A 573 -3.42 18.05 -4.69
C ALA A 573 -4.57 18.80 -4.00
N GLY A 574 -5.19 18.19 -2.98
CA GLY A 574 -6.26 18.82 -2.20
C GLY A 574 -5.81 20.04 -1.40
N GLY A 575 -4.57 20.05 -0.89
CA GLY A 575 -3.97 21.21 -0.22
C GLY A 575 -3.78 22.40 -1.16
N LEU A 576 -3.41 22.14 -2.42
CA LEU A 576 -3.31 23.17 -3.47
C LEU A 576 -4.69 23.62 -4.02
N GLY A 577 -5.76 22.87 -3.68
CA GLY A 577 -7.12 23.09 -4.16
C GLY A 577 -7.36 22.56 -5.57
N ALA A 578 -6.56 21.58 -5.97
CA ALA A 578 -6.58 20.99 -7.29
C ALA A 578 -7.49 19.74 -7.27
N PHE A 579 -8.82 19.96 -7.30
CA PHE A 579 -9.84 18.91 -7.28
C PHE A 579 -10.43 18.57 -8.66
N GLY A 580 -9.99 19.26 -9.72
CA GLY A 580 -10.36 18.96 -11.11
C GLY A 580 -9.78 17.62 -11.59
N ALA A 581 -10.03 17.25 -12.84
CA ALA A 581 -9.66 15.94 -13.35
C ALA A 581 -8.15 15.74 -13.55
N LEU A 582 -7.43 16.79 -14.00
CA LEU A 582 -5.98 16.73 -14.23
C LEU A 582 -5.17 16.24 -13.00
N PRO A 583 -5.37 16.80 -11.79
CA PRO A 583 -4.71 16.32 -10.57
C PRO A 583 -4.89 14.83 -10.29
N TRP A 584 -6.07 14.25 -10.55
CA TRP A 584 -6.28 12.81 -10.43
C TRP A 584 -5.37 12.05 -11.39
N LEU A 585 -5.30 12.49 -12.65
CA LEU A 585 -4.45 11.86 -13.66
C LEU A 585 -2.96 11.94 -13.31
N LEU A 586 -2.50 13.05 -12.75
CA LEU A 586 -1.13 13.18 -12.25
C LEU A 586 -0.86 12.28 -11.05
N CYS A 587 -1.83 12.12 -10.14
CA CYS A 587 -1.72 11.22 -8.99
C CYS A 587 -1.55 9.74 -9.41
N ALA A 588 -2.04 9.35 -10.60
CA ALA A 588 -1.88 8.00 -11.12
C ALA A 588 -0.41 7.62 -11.38
N ALA A 589 0.50 8.59 -11.52
CA ALA A 589 1.93 8.32 -11.65
C ALA A 589 2.56 7.71 -10.38
N VAL A 590 1.98 7.95 -9.20
CA VAL A 590 2.57 7.50 -7.93
C VAL A 590 2.49 5.98 -7.75
N PRO A 591 1.33 5.30 -7.92
CA PRO A 591 1.26 3.84 -7.87
C PRO A 591 2.13 3.15 -8.94
N LEU A 592 2.36 3.80 -10.09
CA LEU A 592 3.28 3.32 -11.11
C LEU A 592 4.74 3.38 -10.62
N LEU A 593 5.18 4.54 -10.14
CA LEU A 593 6.56 4.76 -9.70
C LEU A 593 6.91 3.94 -8.45
N TYR A 594 5.96 3.77 -7.53
CA TYR A 594 6.19 3.07 -6.25
C TYR A 594 6.72 1.64 -6.44
N ALA A 595 6.03 0.82 -7.24
CA ALA A 595 6.46 -0.55 -7.47
C ALA A 595 7.80 -0.62 -8.20
N VAL A 596 8.05 0.30 -9.14
CA VAL A 596 9.34 0.42 -9.85
C VAL A 596 10.48 0.67 -8.87
N LEU A 597 10.33 1.60 -7.93
CA LEU A 597 11.35 1.90 -6.93
C LEU A 597 11.59 0.73 -5.96
N VAL A 598 10.52 0.09 -5.47
CA VAL A 598 10.62 -1.08 -4.59
C VAL A 598 11.32 -2.25 -5.29
N LEU A 599 10.95 -2.54 -6.54
CA LEU A 599 11.55 -3.63 -7.30
C LEU A 599 13.01 -3.34 -7.64
N ALA A 600 13.34 -2.10 -8.04
CA ALA A 600 14.72 -1.70 -8.30
C ALA A 600 15.59 -1.88 -7.05
N ALA A 601 15.10 -1.49 -5.86
CA ALA A 601 15.82 -1.70 -4.61
C ALA A 601 16.00 -3.20 -4.26
N LEU A 602 15.00 -4.05 -4.52
CA LEU A 602 15.11 -5.49 -4.30
C LEU A 602 16.14 -6.12 -5.24
N MET A 603 16.03 -5.83 -6.53
CA MET A 603 16.94 -6.33 -7.58
C MET A 603 18.39 -5.88 -7.33
N TYR A 604 18.61 -4.64 -6.89
CA TYR A 604 19.93 -4.17 -6.49
C TYR A 604 20.51 -5.02 -5.35
N ASN A 605 19.73 -5.27 -4.30
CA ASN A 605 20.16 -6.09 -3.17
C ASN A 605 20.42 -7.54 -3.57
N ASP A 606 19.66 -8.07 -4.53
CA ASP A 606 19.87 -9.42 -5.05
C ASP A 606 21.21 -9.55 -5.79
N LEU A 607 21.56 -8.56 -6.62
CA LEU A 607 22.87 -8.52 -7.29
C LEU A 607 24.03 -8.39 -6.30
N ILE A 608 23.87 -7.57 -5.25
CA ILE A 608 24.86 -7.46 -4.17
C ILE A 608 25.02 -8.78 -3.44
N PHE A 609 23.91 -9.45 -3.09
CA PHE A 609 23.94 -10.75 -2.42
C PHE A 609 24.66 -11.81 -3.27
N LEU A 610 24.36 -11.88 -4.57
CA LEU A 610 25.02 -12.81 -5.48
C LEU A 610 26.52 -12.53 -5.60
N ARG A 611 26.92 -11.25 -5.70
CA ARG A 611 28.34 -10.84 -5.70
C ARG A 611 29.06 -11.21 -4.41
N GLN A 612 28.43 -10.98 -3.25
CA GLN A 612 28.98 -11.37 -1.95
C GLN A 612 29.11 -12.88 -1.82
N ARG A 613 28.13 -13.64 -2.32
CA ARG A 613 28.18 -15.10 -2.33
C ARG A 613 29.34 -15.63 -3.16
N ILE A 614 29.56 -15.12 -4.37
CA ILE A 614 30.69 -15.52 -5.22
C ILE A 614 32.01 -15.31 -4.48
N ARG A 615 32.19 -14.15 -3.84
CA ARG A 615 33.37 -13.84 -3.03
C ARG A 615 33.55 -14.78 -1.84
N ALA A 616 32.46 -15.07 -1.11
CA ALA A 616 32.49 -15.98 0.03
C ALA A 616 32.84 -17.42 -0.41
N THR A 617 32.23 -17.91 -1.49
CA THR A 617 32.53 -19.25 -2.04
C THR A 617 33.97 -19.37 -2.53
N TRP A 618 34.52 -18.30 -3.12
CA TRP A 618 35.92 -18.27 -3.53
C TRP A 618 36.87 -18.33 -2.32
N GLY A 619 36.60 -17.55 -1.28
CA GLY A 619 37.37 -17.60 -0.03
C GLY A 619 37.37 -19.00 0.61
N ASN A 620 36.25 -19.72 0.55
CA ASN A 620 36.18 -21.10 1.03
C ASN A 620 37.06 -22.04 0.19
N ILE A 621 37.09 -21.88 -1.14
CA ILE A 621 37.99 -22.64 -2.02
C ILE A 621 39.45 -22.35 -1.67
N GLU A 622 39.81 -21.07 -1.47
CA GLU A 622 41.18 -20.67 -1.11
C GLU A 622 41.63 -21.29 0.22
N VAL A 623 40.77 -21.27 1.25
CA VAL A 623 41.05 -21.93 2.54
C VAL A 623 41.19 -23.45 2.38
N ALA A 624 40.33 -24.09 1.59
CA ALA A 624 40.40 -25.53 1.35
C ALA A 624 41.67 -25.94 0.59
N LEU A 625 42.06 -25.14 -0.41
CA LEU A 625 43.34 -25.30 -1.11
C LEU A 625 44.51 -25.13 -0.14
N ARG A 626 44.51 -24.10 0.71
CA ARG A 626 45.53 -23.90 1.75
C ARG A 626 45.67 -25.12 2.67
N LYS A 627 44.55 -25.61 3.23
CA LYS A 627 44.53 -26.82 4.09
C LYS A 627 45.11 -28.04 3.37
N ARG A 628 44.77 -28.20 2.08
CA ARG A 628 45.29 -29.28 1.25
C ARG A 628 46.79 -29.17 1.04
N PHE A 629 47.28 -27.95 0.85
CA PHE A 629 48.70 -27.67 0.68
C PHE A 629 49.52 -27.82 1.96
N ASP A 630 48.94 -27.49 3.12
CA ASP A 630 49.55 -27.71 4.44
C ASP A 630 49.81 -29.21 4.74
N LEU A 631 49.16 -30.13 4.01
CA LEU A 631 49.42 -31.58 4.11
C LEU A 631 50.60 -32.07 3.26
N ILE A 632 51.08 -31.30 2.28
CA ILE A 632 52.17 -31.71 1.38
C ILE A 632 53.50 -31.93 2.13
N PRO A 633 53.92 -31.09 3.09
CA PRO A 633 55.13 -31.36 3.89
C PRO A 633 55.04 -32.67 4.67
N ASN A 634 53.85 -32.99 5.21
CA ASN A 634 53.61 -34.25 5.92
C ASN A 634 53.70 -35.46 4.97
N LEU A 635 53.22 -35.31 3.72
CA LEU A 635 53.39 -36.32 2.68
C LEU A 635 54.88 -36.52 2.34
N GLN A 636 55.64 -35.44 2.18
CA GLN A 636 57.08 -35.50 1.91
C GLN A 636 57.84 -36.19 3.06
N ALA A 637 57.49 -35.89 4.30
CA ALA A 637 58.09 -36.52 5.48
C ALA A 637 57.83 -38.04 5.49
N ALA A 638 56.62 -38.48 5.15
CA ALA A 638 56.24 -39.90 5.11
C ALA A 638 56.99 -40.70 4.02
N VAL A 639 57.32 -40.08 2.88
CA VAL A 639 58.02 -40.75 1.76
C VAL A 639 59.53 -40.49 1.76
N ARG A 640 60.03 -39.68 2.70
CA ARG A 640 61.43 -39.19 2.73
C ARG A 640 62.47 -40.31 2.62
N GLY A 641 62.26 -41.45 3.29
CA GLY A 641 63.17 -42.59 3.27
C GLY A 641 63.32 -43.28 1.90
N TYR A 642 62.39 -43.04 0.96
CA TYR A 642 62.40 -43.61 -0.39
C TYR A 642 62.74 -42.56 -1.47
N MET A 643 62.93 -41.29 -1.07
CA MET A 643 63.19 -40.20 -2.01
C MET A 643 64.56 -40.28 -2.68
N ASP A 644 65.54 -40.96 -2.08
CA ASP A 644 66.88 -41.12 -2.64
C ASP A 644 66.89 -41.92 -3.95
N HIS A 645 65.90 -42.79 -4.14
CA HIS A 645 65.74 -43.62 -5.34
C HIS A 645 64.77 -43.01 -6.38
N GLU A 646 64.04 -41.95 -6.04
CA GLU A 646 62.93 -41.41 -6.84
C GLU A 646 63.07 -39.89 -7.07
N ARG A 647 64.14 -39.50 -7.78
CA ARG A 647 64.45 -38.10 -8.13
C ARG A 647 63.30 -37.39 -8.84
N GLY A 648 62.53 -38.10 -9.67
CA GLY A 648 61.39 -37.54 -10.39
C GLY A 648 60.27 -37.02 -9.46
N LEU A 649 59.98 -37.76 -8.38
CA LEU A 649 59.02 -37.33 -7.35
C LEU A 649 59.54 -36.10 -6.60
N GLN A 650 60.84 -36.07 -6.28
CA GLN A 650 61.48 -34.94 -5.60
C GLN A 650 61.37 -33.64 -6.41
N THR A 651 61.63 -33.69 -7.72
CA THR A 651 61.49 -32.52 -8.59
C THR A 651 60.04 -32.01 -8.64
N GLN A 652 59.06 -32.92 -8.69
CA GLN A 652 57.64 -32.55 -8.71
C GLN A 652 57.20 -31.93 -7.36
N LEU A 653 57.66 -32.46 -6.23
CA LEU A 653 57.39 -31.91 -4.90
C LEU A 653 58.04 -30.53 -4.69
N VAL A 654 59.27 -30.33 -5.17
CA VAL A 654 59.94 -29.02 -5.12
C VAL A 654 59.23 -28.01 -6.00
N LYS A 655 58.83 -28.40 -7.22
CA LYS A 655 58.05 -27.54 -8.11
C LYS A 655 56.70 -27.17 -7.49
N LEU A 656 56.00 -28.14 -6.93
CA LEU A 656 54.73 -27.92 -6.25
C LEU A 656 54.94 -26.93 -5.10
N ARG A 657 55.93 -27.15 -4.22
CA ARG A 657 56.25 -26.25 -3.11
C ARG A 657 56.60 -24.82 -3.54
N GLY A 658 57.34 -24.65 -4.64
CA GLY A 658 57.62 -23.32 -5.19
C GLY A 658 56.38 -22.57 -5.69
N GLN A 659 55.33 -23.29 -6.07
CA GLN A 659 54.04 -22.68 -6.44
C GLN A 659 53.17 -22.35 -5.20
N LEU A 660 53.52 -22.85 -4.01
CA LEU A 660 52.74 -22.70 -2.78
C LEU A 660 53.11 -21.47 -1.93
N ASP A 661 54.21 -20.78 -2.24
CA ASP A 661 54.65 -19.58 -1.49
C ASP A 661 53.79 -18.33 -1.78
N GLN A 662 52.74 -18.44 -2.60
CA GLN A 662 51.84 -17.34 -2.91
C GLN A 662 50.83 -17.08 -1.77
N ALA A 663 50.62 -15.80 -1.45
CA ALA A 663 49.67 -15.38 -0.41
C ALA A 663 48.20 -15.58 -0.81
N HIS A 664 47.91 -15.45 -2.11
CA HIS A 664 46.58 -15.59 -2.71
C HIS A 664 46.70 -16.35 -4.04
N PHE A 665 45.71 -17.18 -4.35
CA PHE A 665 45.64 -17.91 -5.61
C PHE A 665 44.57 -17.31 -6.53
N SER A 666 44.93 -16.94 -7.75
CA SER A 666 43.96 -16.74 -8.84
C SER A 666 43.44 -18.09 -9.36
N GLU A 667 42.38 -18.09 -10.17
CA GLU A 667 41.84 -19.33 -10.76
C GLU A 667 42.88 -20.05 -11.62
N ALA A 668 43.59 -19.33 -12.49
CA ALA A 668 44.64 -19.89 -13.33
C ALA A 668 45.80 -20.48 -12.51
N GLU A 669 46.19 -19.82 -11.41
CA GLU A 669 47.22 -20.34 -10.50
C GLU A 669 46.74 -21.57 -9.74
N SER A 670 45.49 -21.56 -9.25
CA SER A 670 44.89 -22.71 -8.58
C SER A 670 44.86 -23.96 -9.47
N GLU A 671 44.55 -23.78 -10.76
CA GLU A 671 44.51 -24.87 -11.73
C GLU A 671 45.91 -25.40 -12.07
N ALA A 672 46.89 -24.50 -12.22
CA ALA A 672 48.29 -24.87 -12.42
C ALA A 672 48.85 -25.69 -11.23
N VAL A 673 48.53 -25.29 -10.00
CA VAL A 673 48.93 -26.01 -8.78
C VAL A 673 48.24 -27.38 -8.69
N LEU A 674 46.92 -27.43 -8.90
CA LEU A 674 46.14 -28.69 -8.88
C LEU A 674 46.64 -29.71 -9.89
N SER A 675 47.03 -29.26 -11.10
CA SER A 675 47.58 -30.14 -12.14
C SER A 675 48.92 -30.77 -11.73
N THR A 676 49.77 -29.98 -11.07
CA THR A 676 51.09 -30.42 -10.58
C THR A 676 50.92 -31.38 -9.40
N GLU A 677 49.98 -31.11 -8.50
CA GLU A 677 49.64 -32.00 -7.41
C GLU A 677 49.06 -33.34 -7.90
N HIS A 678 48.20 -33.33 -8.91
CA HIS A 678 47.70 -34.55 -9.55
C HIS A 678 48.83 -35.41 -10.15
N ALA A 679 49.87 -34.78 -10.69
CA ALA A 679 51.05 -35.50 -11.16
C ALA A 679 51.79 -36.18 -10.00
N VAL A 680 52.01 -35.47 -8.89
CA VAL A 680 52.61 -36.01 -7.66
C VAL A 680 51.79 -37.18 -7.11
N LYS A 681 50.47 -37.04 -6.98
CA LYS A 681 49.56 -38.08 -6.48
C LYS A 681 49.61 -39.36 -7.32
N ARG A 682 49.60 -39.23 -8.65
CA ARG A 682 49.71 -40.38 -9.57
C ARG A 682 51.05 -41.10 -9.44
N HIS A 683 52.14 -40.33 -9.32
CA HIS A 683 53.48 -40.88 -9.11
C HIS A 683 53.56 -41.63 -7.77
N LEU A 684 52.98 -41.05 -6.72
CA LEU A 684 52.95 -41.64 -5.38
C LEU A 684 52.14 -42.94 -5.34
N MET A 685 51.02 -43.02 -6.05
CA MET A 685 50.24 -44.25 -6.21
C MET A 685 51.05 -45.37 -6.90
N ALA A 686 51.81 -45.03 -7.94
CA ALA A 686 52.71 -45.98 -8.60
C ALA A 686 53.81 -46.49 -7.65
N LEU A 687 54.33 -45.61 -6.77
CA LEU A 687 55.32 -45.98 -5.76
C LEU A 687 54.76 -46.88 -4.66
N VAL A 688 53.54 -46.62 -4.19
CA VAL A 688 52.86 -47.47 -3.20
C VAL A 688 52.66 -48.89 -3.73
N GLU A 689 52.42 -49.07 -5.03
CA GLU A 689 52.34 -50.40 -5.65
C GLU A 689 53.72 -51.06 -5.82
N ARG A 690 54.78 -50.28 -6.05
CA ARG A 690 56.15 -50.78 -6.22
C ARG A 690 56.81 -51.16 -4.89
N TYR A 691 56.42 -50.52 -3.80
CA TYR A 691 57.00 -50.70 -2.46
C TYR A 691 55.91 -51.14 -1.47
N PRO A 692 55.77 -52.46 -1.20
CA PRO A 692 54.74 -53.00 -0.29
C PRO A 692 54.77 -52.41 1.12
N GLU A 693 55.93 -51.91 1.54
CA GLU A 693 56.19 -51.33 2.85
C GLU A 693 55.52 -49.96 3.00
N LEU A 694 55.51 -49.15 1.93
CA LEU A 694 54.73 -47.91 1.84
C LEU A 694 53.22 -48.19 1.81
N LYS A 695 52.81 -49.31 1.23
CA LYS A 695 51.40 -49.75 1.20
C LYS A 695 50.90 -50.14 2.59
N ALA A 696 51.77 -50.68 3.43
CA ALA A 696 51.47 -51.06 4.81
C ALA A 696 51.46 -49.87 5.78
N ASP A 697 52.14 -48.76 5.45
CA ASP A 697 52.21 -47.59 6.34
C ASP A 697 50.83 -46.97 6.62
N GLU A 698 50.45 -46.91 7.89
CA GLU A 698 49.16 -46.34 8.29
C GLU A 698 49.10 -44.81 8.19
N GLY A 699 50.24 -44.13 8.34
CA GLY A 699 50.34 -42.68 8.25
C GLY A 699 50.08 -42.19 6.83
N LEU A 700 50.74 -42.81 5.84
CA LEU A 700 50.57 -42.55 4.42
C LEU A 700 49.14 -42.87 3.97
N ARG A 701 48.56 -44.00 4.41
CA ARG A 701 47.16 -44.35 4.11
C ARG A 701 46.17 -43.36 4.70
N ARG A 702 46.42 -42.83 5.90
CA ARG A 702 45.60 -41.75 6.49
C ARG A 702 45.73 -40.46 5.67
N LEU A 703 46.95 -40.07 5.32
CA LEU A 703 47.23 -38.83 4.59
C LEU A 703 46.66 -38.86 3.16
N MET A 704 46.79 -39.99 2.46
CA MET A 704 46.17 -40.22 1.16
C MET A 704 44.64 -40.15 1.20
N ARG A 705 44.01 -40.68 2.26
CA ARG A 705 42.56 -40.55 2.48
C ARG A 705 42.17 -39.09 2.73
N SER A 706 42.92 -38.36 3.56
CA SER A 706 42.68 -36.93 3.81
C SER A 706 42.82 -36.08 2.56
N LEU A 707 43.86 -36.30 1.75
CA LEU A 707 44.03 -35.62 0.46
C LEU A 707 42.89 -35.91 -0.50
N SER A 708 42.45 -37.17 -0.60
CA SER A 708 41.32 -37.54 -1.46
C SER A 708 40.01 -36.91 -0.99
N ARG A 709 39.78 -36.80 0.33
CA ARG A 709 38.61 -36.14 0.91
C ARG A 709 38.61 -34.64 0.59
N LEU A 710 39.74 -33.95 0.80
CA LEU A 710 39.88 -32.54 0.47
C LEU A 710 39.74 -32.27 -1.04
N GLU A 711 40.21 -33.19 -1.89
CA GLU A 711 40.02 -33.09 -3.35
C GLU A 711 38.54 -33.15 -3.74
N GLN A 712 37.78 -34.07 -3.16
CA GLN A 712 36.33 -34.16 -3.36
C GLN A 712 35.63 -32.90 -2.83
N GLU A 713 36.05 -32.38 -1.68
CA GLU A 713 35.52 -31.15 -1.08
C GLU A 713 35.77 -29.93 -1.98
N VAL A 714 36.99 -29.77 -2.50
CA VAL A 714 37.36 -28.69 -3.44
C VAL A 714 36.56 -28.82 -4.73
N ALA A 715 36.38 -30.03 -5.26
CA ALA A 715 35.58 -30.25 -6.46
C ALA A 715 34.11 -29.82 -6.26
N ALA A 716 33.52 -30.18 -5.11
CA ALA A 716 32.16 -29.75 -4.74
C ALA A 716 32.06 -28.22 -4.59
N MET A 717 33.03 -27.58 -3.92
CA MET A 717 33.07 -26.12 -3.77
C MET A 717 33.22 -25.39 -5.11
N ARG A 718 34.04 -25.89 -6.04
CA ARG A 718 34.18 -25.32 -7.39
C ARG A 718 32.87 -25.39 -8.16
N ALA A 719 32.16 -26.52 -8.11
CA ALA A 719 30.83 -26.63 -8.72
C ALA A 719 29.84 -25.61 -8.11
N GLY A 720 29.86 -25.42 -6.79
CA GLY A 720 29.08 -24.40 -6.11
C GLY A 720 29.41 -22.96 -6.53
N TYR A 721 30.70 -22.67 -6.72
CA TYR A 721 31.19 -21.38 -7.22
C TYR A 721 30.70 -21.10 -8.64
N PHE A 722 30.88 -22.04 -9.58
CA PHE A 722 30.41 -21.88 -10.96
C PHE A 722 28.90 -21.68 -11.04
N ASN A 723 28.11 -22.43 -10.26
CA ASN A 723 26.66 -22.23 -10.16
C ASN A 723 26.28 -20.84 -9.65
N ALA A 724 27.03 -20.30 -8.68
CA ALA A 724 26.80 -18.94 -8.18
C ALA A 724 27.15 -17.87 -9.21
N GLN A 725 28.24 -18.06 -9.96
CA GLN A 725 28.68 -17.18 -11.04
C GLN A 725 27.67 -17.18 -12.20
N GLU A 726 27.24 -18.35 -12.67
CA GLU A 726 26.26 -18.48 -13.74
C GLU A 726 24.95 -17.76 -13.39
N ARG A 727 24.48 -17.92 -12.15
CA ARG A 727 23.28 -17.22 -11.66
C ARG A 727 23.47 -15.71 -11.66
N TYR A 728 24.61 -15.21 -11.19
CA TYR A 728 24.91 -13.77 -11.20
C TYR A 728 24.96 -13.21 -12.62
N ASP A 729 25.66 -13.88 -13.54
CA ASP A 729 25.78 -13.41 -14.93
C ASP A 729 24.46 -13.48 -15.69
N THR A 730 23.68 -14.54 -15.49
CA THR A 730 22.33 -14.68 -16.05
C THR A 730 21.44 -13.54 -15.58
N ARG A 731 21.41 -13.27 -14.27
CA ARG A 731 20.59 -12.21 -13.68
C ARG A 731 20.98 -10.82 -14.15
N ARG A 732 22.27 -10.51 -14.09
CA ARG A 732 22.83 -9.22 -14.52
C ARG A 732 22.58 -8.89 -16.00
N THR A 733 22.43 -9.90 -16.85
CA THR A 733 22.20 -9.73 -18.29
C THR A 733 20.72 -9.76 -18.69
N GLN A 734 19.81 -10.15 -17.80
CA GLN A 734 18.38 -10.23 -18.07
C GLN A 734 17.65 -8.89 -17.83
N PHE A 735 16.63 -8.60 -18.63
CA PHE A 735 15.73 -7.47 -18.39
C PHE A 735 14.75 -7.81 -17.24
N PRO A 736 14.54 -6.92 -16.24
CA PRO A 736 15.01 -5.52 -16.17
C PRO A 736 16.32 -5.30 -15.39
N GLU A 737 16.92 -6.34 -14.80
CA GLU A 737 18.12 -6.25 -13.96
C GLU A 737 19.33 -5.65 -14.69
N VAL A 738 19.43 -5.83 -16.01
CA VAL A 738 20.45 -5.23 -16.88
C VAL A 738 20.51 -3.69 -16.79
N LEU A 739 19.38 -3.02 -16.56
CA LEU A 739 19.34 -1.57 -16.41
C LEU A 739 20.04 -1.13 -15.13
N ILE A 740 19.75 -1.83 -14.02
CA ILE A 740 20.37 -1.59 -12.72
C ILE A 740 21.85 -1.95 -12.78
N ALA A 741 22.19 -3.08 -13.40
CA ALA A 741 23.56 -3.53 -13.59
C ALA A 741 24.41 -2.48 -14.31
N ARG A 742 23.90 -1.92 -15.42
CA ARG A 742 24.59 -0.87 -16.18
C ARG A 742 24.69 0.44 -15.39
N LEU A 743 23.60 0.87 -14.74
CA LEU A 743 23.55 2.12 -13.99
C LEU A 743 24.55 2.12 -12.81
N PHE A 744 24.66 1.02 -12.08
CA PHE A 744 25.53 0.88 -10.90
C PHE A 744 26.86 0.18 -11.20
N ARG A 745 27.20 -0.03 -12.48
CA ARG A 745 28.48 -0.61 -12.94
C ARG A 745 28.78 -2.00 -12.36
N PHE A 746 27.77 -2.87 -12.29
CA PHE A 746 27.99 -4.29 -12.02
C PHE A 746 28.70 -4.94 -13.22
N GLY A 747 30.00 -5.18 -13.07
CA GLY A 747 30.85 -5.82 -14.06
C GLY A 747 30.78 -7.35 -14.03
N ASN A 748 31.43 -7.98 -15.01
CA ASN A 748 31.78 -9.40 -14.94
C ASN A 748 32.68 -9.60 -13.72
N LEU A 749 32.42 -10.64 -12.94
CA LEU A 749 33.34 -11.07 -11.89
C LEU A 749 34.14 -12.21 -12.49
N GLU A 750 35.35 -11.91 -12.97
CA GLU A 750 36.34 -12.93 -13.29
C GLU A 750 36.95 -13.43 -11.98
N ALA A 751 37.22 -14.74 -11.89
CA ALA A 751 37.82 -15.32 -10.70
C ALA A 751 39.17 -14.67 -10.38
N GLY A 752 39.36 -14.23 -9.13
CA GLY A 752 40.61 -13.63 -8.66
C GLY A 752 40.81 -12.14 -8.95
N ARG A 753 39.86 -11.44 -9.60
CA ARG A 753 39.87 -9.97 -9.66
C ARG A 753 38.81 -9.40 -8.70
N VAL A 754 39.27 -8.87 -7.55
CA VAL A 754 38.44 -8.22 -6.52
C VAL A 754 37.79 -6.94 -7.02
#